data_AF-A0A7G5BVW0-F1
#
_entry.id   AF-A0A7G5BVW0-F1
#
_cell.length_a   1.000
_cell.length_b   1.000
_cell.length_c   1.000
_cell.angle_alpha   90.00
_cell.angle_beta   90.00
_cell.angle_gamma   90.00
#
_symmetry.space_group_name_H-M   'P 1'
#
loop_
_entity.id
_entity.type
_entity.pdbx_description
1 polymer ?
#
loop_
_entity_poly.entity_id
_entity_poly.type
_entity_poly.pdbx_seq_one_letter_code
_entity_poly.pdbx_strand_id
1 'polypeptide(L)'
;MIEAILKPFIKPVQRAVIMPLKRAKSLPKLLIRWLVKWMRSIMGGKLRSLDNYWKFGTFYIAKKLFVIILLLTLVIIYFGFIKPPKFVDKWFARTPKIEASAAMANGFTGQAKITDDAGNLIYQGPLENGQYSGAGKLFGPDGTLLYIGDFSQGLKAGSGELYDEKGILVYRGQFEADQYAGKGTLFKPDGTIQYEGEFAGGLYEGEGNLFLADGVPQYAGAFVAGVYQGEGKLFNNSGKLVYEGGFNGGKYEGPGKLYREDGSLQLEGQFLGGALSGEGTEFYPSGVAKYKGVFLLGAYHGAGSLMNEQGVALYAGNFVNGKRDGEGQAFNSEGLAIYSGKFKADRYEGVGSLLDADGATIYKGYFRGGEIYLQGFLGITLPKLQELLGPPDAPPAQEEVPLPEEELTDTGEETAAETDSGTGTETGTDTGTKNAPESAGSTDGASNPATGTETEPVPGSGTVPQDPEASQSAPSATENESPSAQETTAPIDSGEKATNSNASSKASETTKIQSLTKRLTKVLPPLPETIKQPIEESVAPEPLEYAYGIHQLSFKLKADEDNPEAYAVTEIRIWNKAVLKQLTDAIKASKLKGIKETIDGDKYEMAYSWNDALFIFTYNKDVPVRLSVSALVKS
;
A
#
# COMPACT_ATOMS: atom_id res chain seq x y z
N MET A 1 14.75 64.04 -6.42
CA MET A 1 13.98 65.30 -6.50
C MET A 1 14.74 66.54 -6.03
N ILE A 2 15.44 66.54 -4.88
CA ILE A 2 16.11 67.74 -4.33
C ILE A 2 17.10 68.41 -5.31
N GLU A 3 17.84 67.63 -6.12
CA GLU A 3 18.82 68.14 -7.09
C GLU A 3 18.24 69.05 -8.19
N ALA A 4 16.98 68.82 -8.60
CA ALA A 4 16.34 69.61 -9.65
C ALA A 4 15.95 71.02 -9.15
N ILE A 5 15.59 71.13 -7.86
CA ILE A 5 15.14 72.36 -7.21
C ILE A 5 16.32 73.30 -6.90
N LEU A 6 17.49 72.75 -6.54
CA LEU A 6 18.68 73.54 -6.19
C LEU A 6 19.57 73.93 -7.37
N LYS A 7 19.57 73.18 -8.49
CA LYS A 7 20.41 73.49 -9.67
C LYS A 7 20.21 74.91 -10.27
N PRO A 8 18.99 75.49 -10.34
CA PRO A 8 18.79 76.87 -10.81
C PRO A 8 19.47 77.94 -9.94
N PHE A 9 19.50 77.73 -8.62
CA PHE A 9 20.05 78.69 -7.66
C PHE A 9 21.57 78.53 -7.45
N ILE A 10 22.10 77.31 -7.53
CA ILE A 10 23.54 77.05 -7.32
C ILE A 10 24.39 77.48 -8.53
N LYS A 11 23.91 77.26 -9.77
CA LYS A 11 24.68 77.60 -10.99
C LYS A 11 25.12 79.09 -11.09
N PRO A 12 24.28 80.10 -10.85
CA PRO A 12 24.72 81.50 -10.90
C PRO A 12 25.75 81.81 -9.80
N VAL A 13 25.57 81.29 -8.58
CA VAL A 13 26.51 81.48 -7.46
C VAL A 13 27.86 80.82 -7.74
N GLN A 14 27.88 79.61 -8.32
CA GLN A 14 29.12 78.94 -8.69
C GLN A 14 29.93 79.70 -9.76
N ARG A 15 29.28 80.27 -10.78
CA ARG A 15 29.96 81.09 -11.80
C ARG A 15 30.40 82.45 -11.27
N ALA A 16 29.55 83.15 -10.53
CA ALA A 16 29.84 84.51 -10.07
C ALA A 16 30.86 84.57 -8.91
N VAL A 17 30.85 83.60 -7.99
CA VAL A 17 31.66 83.66 -6.75
C VAL A 17 32.76 82.60 -6.72
N ILE A 18 32.44 81.34 -7.00
CA ILE A 18 33.37 80.22 -6.80
C ILE A 18 34.43 80.14 -7.92
N MET A 19 34.06 80.45 -9.16
CA MET A 19 34.97 80.44 -10.30
C MET A 19 36.12 81.47 -10.21
N PRO A 20 35.90 82.75 -9.85
CA PRO A 20 37.01 83.68 -9.59
C PRO A 20 37.82 83.30 -8.35
N LEU A 21 37.22 82.79 -7.27
CA LEU A 21 37.97 82.32 -6.11
C LEU A 21 38.91 81.15 -6.43
N LYS A 22 38.49 80.19 -7.28
CA LYS A 22 39.35 79.07 -7.71
C LYS A 22 40.53 79.51 -8.59
N ARG A 23 40.44 80.65 -9.28
CA ARG A 23 41.58 81.26 -10.02
C ARG A 23 42.49 82.09 -9.11
N ALA A 24 42.01 82.58 -7.97
CA ALA A 24 42.78 83.40 -7.03
C ALA A 24 43.71 82.57 -6.11
N LYS A 25 44.67 81.82 -6.70
CA LYS A 25 45.68 81.05 -5.94
C LYS A 25 46.62 81.92 -5.08
N SER A 26 46.62 83.24 -5.31
CA SER A 26 47.07 84.23 -4.34
C SER A 26 46.15 85.46 -4.39
N LEU A 27 45.30 85.64 -3.38
CA LEU A 27 44.64 86.93 -3.15
C LEU A 27 45.74 88.01 -3.03
N PRO A 28 45.69 89.11 -3.80
CA PRO A 28 46.75 90.12 -3.76
C PRO A 28 46.97 90.60 -2.33
N LYS A 29 48.23 90.64 -1.87
CA LYS A 29 48.56 91.06 -0.49
C LYS A 29 47.99 92.45 -0.14
N LEU A 30 47.78 93.30 -1.14
CA LEU A 30 47.11 94.60 -1.05
C LEU A 30 45.62 94.47 -0.66
N LEU A 31 44.88 93.53 -1.26
CA LEU A 31 43.46 93.27 -0.97
C LEU A 31 43.26 92.74 0.45
N ILE A 32 44.13 91.81 0.91
CA ILE A 32 44.10 91.31 2.30
C ILE A 32 44.42 92.44 3.29
N ARG A 33 45.47 93.25 3.02
CA ARG A 33 45.80 94.41 3.87
C ARG A 33 44.67 95.44 3.93
N TRP A 34 44.01 95.70 2.80
CA TRP A 34 42.84 96.57 2.73
C TRP A 34 41.67 96.02 3.56
N LEU A 35 41.32 94.73 3.37
CA LEU A 35 40.23 94.06 4.10
C LEU A 35 40.47 94.03 5.61
N VAL A 36 41.71 93.73 6.05
CA VAL A 36 42.08 93.73 7.48
C VAL A 36 42.03 95.15 8.07
N LYS A 37 42.48 96.18 7.33
CA LYS A 37 42.40 97.58 7.77
C LYS A 37 40.93 98.05 7.86
N TRP A 38 40.10 97.65 6.91
CA TRP A 38 38.66 97.92 6.87
C TRP A 38 37.90 97.24 8.02
N MET A 39 38.12 95.94 8.27
CA MET A 39 37.57 95.22 9.43
C MET A 39 38.00 95.86 10.75
N ARG A 40 39.29 96.20 10.91
CA ARG A 40 39.81 96.80 12.15
C ARG A 40 39.18 98.18 12.42
N SER A 41 38.85 98.94 11.37
CA SER A 41 38.07 100.18 11.49
C SER A 41 36.65 99.93 12.03
N ILE A 42 35.92 98.99 11.43
CA ILE A 42 34.54 98.66 11.86
C ILE A 42 34.51 98.06 13.28
N MET A 43 35.50 97.24 13.64
CA MET A 43 35.58 96.60 14.95
C MET A 43 36.04 97.56 16.08
N GLY A 44 36.66 98.70 15.77
CA GLY A 44 37.23 99.63 16.76
C GLY A 44 36.25 100.61 17.40
N GLY A 45 35.13 100.94 16.76
CA GLY A 45 34.23 102.00 17.23
C GLY A 45 33.51 101.69 18.56
N LYS A 46 33.38 102.69 19.45
CA LYS A 46 32.53 102.59 20.65
C LYS A 46 31.04 102.55 20.24
N LEU A 47 30.25 101.67 20.84
CA LEU A 47 28.84 101.38 20.48
C LEU A 47 27.84 102.53 20.71
N ARG A 48 28.29 103.73 21.10
CA ARG A 48 27.44 104.89 21.47
C ARG A 48 27.24 105.94 20.37
N SER A 49 27.74 105.73 19.15
CA SER A 49 27.47 106.61 17.99
C SER A 49 26.56 105.91 16.97
N LEU A 50 25.57 106.66 16.46
CA LEU A 50 24.64 106.24 15.41
C LEU A 50 25.35 105.81 14.12
N ASP A 51 26.52 106.39 13.82
CA ASP A 51 27.34 106.03 12.65
C ASP A 51 27.84 104.58 12.66
N ASN A 52 27.83 103.90 13.80
CA ASN A 52 28.25 102.49 13.90
C ASN A 52 27.14 101.48 13.54
N TYR A 53 25.98 101.98 13.10
CA TYR A 53 24.82 101.17 12.71
C TYR A 53 24.47 101.37 11.23
N TRP A 54 23.84 100.36 10.63
CA TRP A 54 23.10 100.48 9.38
C TRP A 54 21.61 100.54 9.70
N LYS A 55 20.92 101.55 9.14
CA LYS A 55 19.46 101.70 9.24
C LYS A 55 18.81 100.87 8.14
N PHE A 56 18.04 99.85 8.52
CA PHE A 56 17.20 99.07 7.61
C PHE A 56 15.74 99.21 8.07
N GLY A 57 14.99 100.06 7.34
CA GLY A 57 13.62 100.43 7.72
C GLY A 57 13.57 101.08 9.10
N THR A 58 12.87 100.42 10.02
CA THR A 58 12.69 100.83 11.43
C THR A 58 13.82 100.38 12.36
N PHE A 59 14.70 99.47 11.93
CA PHE A 59 15.72 98.86 12.80
C PHE A 59 17.14 99.35 12.50
N TYR A 60 17.98 99.39 13.54
CA TYR A 60 19.40 99.70 13.46
C TYR A 60 20.23 98.45 13.74
N ILE A 61 20.90 97.91 12.72
CA ILE A 61 21.80 96.75 12.87
C ILE A 61 23.21 97.27 13.07
N ALA A 62 23.88 96.87 14.16
CA ALA A 62 25.27 97.26 14.41
C ALA A 62 26.17 96.70 13.30
N LYS A 63 27.01 97.56 12.68
CA LYS A 63 27.95 97.15 11.61
C LYS A 63 28.88 96.02 12.07
N LYS A 64 29.26 96.01 13.35
CA LYS A 64 30.02 94.90 13.99
C LYS A 64 29.26 93.57 13.99
N LEU A 65 27.96 93.58 14.32
CA LEU A 65 27.14 92.37 14.37
C LEU A 65 27.02 91.75 12.98
N PHE A 66 26.82 92.57 11.95
CA PHE A 66 26.80 92.10 10.56
C PHE A 66 28.14 91.45 10.15
N VAL A 67 29.28 92.07 10.49
CA VAL A 67 30.61 91.48 10.19
C VAL A 67 30.83 90.17 10.95
N ILE A 68 30.38 90.06 12.21
CA ILE A 68 30.45 88.80 12.99
C ILE A 68 29.58 87.71 12.36
N ILE A 69 28.35 88.02 11.95
CA ILE A 69 27.44 87.09 11.26
C ILE A 69 28.02 86.68 9.90
N LEU A 70 28.62 87.60 9.16
CA LEU A 70 29.31 87.32 7.89
C LEU A 70 30.49 86.36 8.12
N LEU A 71 31.29 86.57 9.17
CA LEU A 71 32.41 85.69 9.51
C LEU A 71 31.92 84.29 9.93
N LEU A 72 30.90 84.21 10.80
CA LEU A 72 30.28 82.96 11.20
C LEU A 72 29.68 82.19 10.03
N THR A 73 28.95 82.85 9.13
CA THR A 73 28.40 82.20 7.92
C THR A 73 29.49 81.72 6.98
N LEU A 74 30.59 82.47 6.80
CA LEU A 74 31.74 82.03 5.99
C LEU A 74 32.45 80.82 6.62
N VAL A 75 32.57 80.77 7.95
CA VAL A 75 33.07 79.61 8.70
C VAL A 75 32.14 78.39 8.57
N ILE A 76 30.83 78.59 8.70
CA ILE A 76 29.80 77.54 8.50
C ILE A 76 29.82 77.03 7.06
N ILE A 77 30.01 77.88 6.06
CA ILE A 77 30.14 77.46 4.65
C ILE A 77 31.44 76.69 4.43
N TYR A 78 32.56 77.12 5.03
CA TYR A 78 33.84 76.42 4.95
C TYR A 78 33.75 75.00 5.54
N PHE A 79 33.23 74.86 6.75
CA PHE A 79 33.05 73.55 7.39
C PHE A 79 31.86 72.76 6.82
N GLY A 80 30.84 73.39 6.24
CA GLY A 80 29.70 72.69 5.62
C GLY A 80 29.99 72.15 4.22
N PHE A 81 30.85 72.82 3.44
CA PHE A 81 31.02 72.52 2.01
C PHE A 81 32.46 72.34 1.51
N ILE A 82 33.48 72.80 2.26
CA ILE A 82 34.89 72.76 1.78
C ILE A 82 35.71 71.72 2.55
N LYS A 83 35.59 71.67 3.88
CA LYS A 83 36.20 70.62 4.73
C LYS A 83 35.31 70.33 5.95
N PRO A 84 34.36 69.38 5.88
CA PRO A 84 33.62 68.93 7.04
C PRO A 84 34.53 68.31 8.11
N PRO A 85 34.38 68.69 9.39
CA PRO A 85 34.94 67.95 10.51
C PRO A 85 34.25 66.58 10.63
N LYS A 86 34.98 65.54 11.05
CA LYS A 86 34.50 64.14 11.10
C LYS A 86 33.15 63.90 11.83
N PHE A 87 32.75 64.78 12.75
CA PHE A 87 31.45 64.66 13.42
C PHE A 87 30.25 64.99 12.50
N VAL A 88 30.47 65.81 11.46
CA VAL A 88 29.43 66.24 10.52
C VAL A 88 29.01 65.07 9.63
N ASP A 89 29.96 64.23 9.21
CA ASP A 89 29.65 63.01 8.44
C ASP A 89 28.79 62.03 9.23
N LYS A 90 29.05 61.90 10.55
CA LYS A 90 28.22 61.12 11.49
C LYS A 90 26.82 61.71 11.67
N TRP A 91 26.67 63.04 11.61
CA TRP A 91 25.38 63.70 11.81
C TRP A 91 24.48 63.69 10.56
N PHE A 92 25.06 63.62 9.36
CA PHE A 92 24.31 63.54 8.09
C PHE A 92 24.00 62.13 7.59
N ALA A 93 24.33 61.09 8.37
CA ALA A 93 24.06 59.67 8.05
C ALA A 93 24.47 59.27 6.61
N ARG A 94 25.57 59.85 6.10
CA ARG A 94 26.07 59.55 4.76
C ARG A 94 26.72 58.18 4.77
N THR A 95 26.07 57.19 4.17
CA THR A 95 26.67 55.86 3.96
C THR A 95 27.95 56.02 3.13
N PRO A 96 29.11 55.63 3.66
CA PRO A 96 30.34 55.66 2.89
C PRO A 96 30.23 54.67 1.73
N LYS A 97 30.65 55.12 0.54
CA LYS A 97 31.04 54.19 -0.53
C LYS A 97 32.44 53.69 -0.20
N ILE A 98 32.61 52.38 -0.14
CA ILE A 98 33.89 51.74 0.17
C ILE A 98 34.16 50.69 -0.92
N GLU A 99 35.37 50.67 -1.46
CA GLU A 99 35.82 49.61 -2.37
C GLU A 99 35.87 48.27 -1.61
N ALA A 100 35.47 47.17 -2.25
CA ALA A 100 35.30 45.87 -1.59
C ALA A 100 36.53 45.41 -0.77
N SER A 101 37.72 45.55 -1.35
CA SER A 101 38.99 45.22 -0.70
C SER A 101 39.27 46.05 0.56
N ALA A 102 38.94 47.35 0.53
CA ALA A 102 39.17 48.27 1.64
C ALA A 102 38.19 48.09 2.80
N ALA A 103 36.97 47.62 2.53
CA ALA A 103 35.98 47.30 3.58
C ALA A 103 36.41 46.06 4.40
N MET A 104 36.82 44.99 3.70
CA MET A 104 37.26 43.75 4.34
C MET A 104 38.61 43.90 5.05
N ALA A 105 39.59 44.58 4.44
CA ALA A 105 40.93 44.73 5.01
C ALA A 105 40.99 45.51 6.35
N ASN A 106 39.96 46.30 6.67
CA ASN A 106 39.92 47.16 7.86
C ASN A 106 38.88 46.71 8.92
N GLY A 107 38.20 45.56 8.72
CA GLY A 107 37.20 45.05 9.66
C GLY A 107 36.04 46.03 9.89
N PHE A 108 35.58 46.73 8.85
CA PHE A 108 34.60 47.80 9.01
C PHE A 108 33.25 47.29 9.57
N THR A 109 32.69 48.04 10.52
CA THR A 109 31.37 47.74 11.11
C THR A 109 30.44 48.95 10.98
N GLY A 110 29.23 48.72 10.44
CA GLY A 110 28.21 49.74 10.19
C GLY A 110 27.66 49.71 8.76
N GLN A 111 26.76 50.65 8.44
CA GLN A 111 26.11 50.73 7.12
C GLN A 111 27.09 51.14 6.01
N ALA A 112 27.18 50.34 4.94
CA ALA A 112 28.09 50.55 3.82
C ALA A 112 27.41 50.40 2.45
N LYS A 113 28.06 50.92 1.41
CA LYS A 113 27.84 50.53 0.01
C LYS A 113 29.16 50.05 -0.57
N ILE A 114 29.20 48.79 -0.98
CA ILE A 114 30.38 48.16 -1.59
C ILE A 114 30.26 48.22 -3.10
N THR A 115 31.33 48.65 -3.77
CA THR A 115 31.47 48.58 -5.22
C THR A 115 32.64 47.71 -5.66
N ASP A 116 32.56 47.18 -6.88
CA ASP A 116 33.70 46.59 -7.59
C ASP A 116 34.69 47.66 -8.09
N ASP A 117 35.77 47.24 -8.73
CA ASP A 117 36.81 48.10 -9.30
C ASP A 117 36.30 48.97 -10.46
N ALA A 118 35.19 48.60 -11.10
CA ALA A 118 34.52 49.39 -12.14
C ALA A 118 33.53 50.41 -11.56
N GLY A 119 33.22 50.34 -10.26
CA GLY A 119 32.27 51.20 -9.55
C GLY A 119 30.82 50.69 -9.55
N ASN A 120 30.57 49.46 -10.04
CA ASN A 120 29.26 48.81 -9.97
C ASN A 120 28.95 48.45 -8.50
N LEU A 121 27.70 48.60 -8.09
CA LEU A 121 27.27 48.28 -6.73
C LEU A 121 27.21 46.75 -6.58
N ILE A 122 27.91 46.18 -5.60
CA ILE A 122 27.82 44.75 -5.24
C ILE A 122 26.88 44.57 -4.04
N TYR A 123 27.05 45.40 -3.00
CA TYR A 123 26.33 45.24 -1.74
C TYR A 123 25.90 46.58 -1.15
N GLN A 124 24.72 46.61 -0.53
CA GLN A 124 24.23 47.72 0.29
C GLN A 124 23.57 47.18 1.56
N GLY A 125 24.18 47.44 2.72
CA GLY A 125 23.65 47.01 4.02
C GLY A 125 24.66 47.20 5.15
N PRO A 126 24.37 46.67 6.35
CA PRO A 126 25.30 46.63 7.47
C PRO A 126 26.48 45.68 7.20
N LEU A 127 27.66 46.09 7.65
CA LEU A 127 28.81 45.22 7.79
C LEU A 127 29.11 45.01 9.28
N GLU A 128 29.66 43.85 9.60
CA GLU A 128 30.27 43.54 10.90
C GLU A 128 31.62 42.86 10.67
N ASN A 129 32.69 43.44 11.22
CA ASN A 129 34.07 42.99 11.00
C ASN A 129 34.44 42.83 9.50
N GLY A 130 33.86 43.66 8.63
CA GLY A 130 34.04 43.64 7.18
C GLY A 130 33.16 42.63 6.41
N GLN A 131 32.37 41.79 7.10
CA GLN A 131 31.46 40.81 6.51
C GLN A 131 30.02 41.34 6.44
N TYR A 132 29.18 40.80 5.56
CA TYR A 132 27.76 41.17 5.48
C TYR A 132 27.00 40.75 6.75
N SER A 133 26.16 41.64 7.28
CA SER A 133 25.37 41.40 8.48
C SER A 133 24.00 42.11 8.44
N GLY A 134 22.96 41.50 9.01
CA GLY A 134 21.61 42.04 9.05
C GLY A 134 20.98 42.32 7.67
N ALA A 135 19.87 43.06 7.65
CA ALA A 135 19.12 43.34 6.44
C ALA A 135 19.92 44.14 5.40
N GLY A 136 20.26 43.51 4.28
CA GLY A 136 21.05 44.05 3.17
C GLY A 136 20.48 43.74 1.78
N LYS A 137 21.19 44.22 0.75
CA LYS A 137 20.91 43.93 -0.66
C LYS A 137 22.19 43.56 -1.39
N LEU A 138 22.15 42.49 -2.17
CA LEU A 138 23.22 42.02 -3.05
C LEU A 138 22.82 42.22 -4.51
N PHE A 139 23.78 42.61 -5.35
CA PHE A 139 23.58 42.95 -6.74
C PHE A 139 24.61 42.24 -7.63
N GLY A 140 24.22 41.94 -8.87
CA GLY A 140 25.08 41.37 -9.91
C GLY A 140 25.96 42.43 -10.61
N PRO A 141 26.89 42.01 -11.48
CA PRO A 141 27.83 42.90 -12.17
C PRO A 141 27.16 43.98 -13.06
N ASP A 142 25.95 43.70 -13.53
CA ASP A 142 25.09 44.59 -14.32
C ASP A 142 24.21 45.53 -13.47
N GLY A 143 24.22 45.36 -12.14
CA GLY A 143 23.35 46.06 -11.20
C GLY A 143 21.99 45.41 -10.96
N THR A 144 21.72 44.22 -11.50
CA THR A 144 20.51 43.44 -11.20
C THR A 144 20.49 43.04 -9.73
N LEU A 145 19.33 43.15 -9.07
CA LEU A 145 19.17 42.72 -7.68
C LEU A 145 19.19 41.19 -7.64
N LEU A 146 20.14 40.59 -6.91
CA LEU A 146 20.26 39.14 -6.75
C LEU A 146 19.70 38.65 -5.41
N TYR A 147 19.81 39.46 -4.34
CA TYR A 147 19.25 39.10 -3.04
C TYR A 147 18.86 40.35 -2.23
N ILE A 148 17.79 40.23 -1.45
CA ILE A 148 17.39 41.19 -0.41
C ILE A 148 16.92 40.41 0.81
N GLY A 149 17.54 40.63 1.96
CA GLY A 149 17.26 39.85 3.16
C GLY A 149 18.35 40.01 4.21
N ASP A 150 18.28 39.21 5.26
CA ASP A 150 19.26 39.23 6.33
C ASP A 150 20.57 38.50 5.95
N PHE A 151 21.66 38.92 6.59
CA PHE A 151 22.97 38.30 6.48
C PHE A 151 23.53 37.99 7.86
N SER A 152 24.32 36.93 7.97
CA SER A 152 25.09 36.61 9.17
C SER A 152 26.45 36.03 8.76
N GLN A 153 27.53 36.57 9.32
CA GLN A 153 28.92 36.17 8.99
C GLN A 153 29.21 36.12 7.48
N GLY A 154 28.68 37.09 6.72
CA GLY A 154 28.85 37.17 5.27
C GLY A 154 27.90 36.31 4.42
N LEU A 155 27.22 35.32 5.02
CA LEU A 155 26.29 34.41 4.35
C LEU A 155 24.85 34.93 4.44
N LYS A 156 23.96 34.54 3.53
CA LYS A 156 22.52 34.78 3.68
C LYS A 156 22.00 34.04 4.91
N ALA A 157 21.16 34.71 5.69
CA ALA A 157 20.55 34.18 6.90
C ALA A 157 19.14 34.79 7.08
N GLY A 158 18.40 34.38 8.11
CA GLY A 158 17.15 35.04 8.48
C GLY A 158 16.11 34.99 7.35
N SER A 159 15.40 36.09 7.09
CA SER A 159 14.40 36.14 6.02
C SER A 159 14.94 36.87 4.79
N GLY A 160 14.64 36.37 3.58
CA GLY A 160 15.04 37.04 2.35
C GLY A 160 14.31 36.59 1.07
N GLU A 161 14.58 37.33 0.00
CA GLU A 161 14.19 37.06 -1.37
C GLU A 161 15.43 36.92 -2.25
N LEU A 162 15.51 35.85 -3.02
CA LEU A 162 16.58 35.53 -3.96
C LEU A 162 16.05 35.63 -5.39
N TYR A 163 16.83 36.25 -6.26
CA TYR A 163 16.52 36.50 -7.66
C TYR A 163 17.62 35.91 -8.57
N ASP A 164 17.25 35.52 -9.79
CA ASP A 164 18.21 35.09 -10.81
C ASP A 164 18.93 36.28 -11.49
N GLU A 165 19.86 35.98 -12.39
CA GLU A 165 20.61 36.99 -13.18
C GLU A 165 19.72 37.85 -14.10
N LYS A 166 18.43 37.50 -14.27
CA LYS A 166 17.45 38.28 -15.05
C LYS A 166 16.50 39.09 -14.14
N GLY A 167 16.68 39.00 -12.82
CA GLY A 167 15.80 39.63 -11.83
C GLY A 167 14.46 38.91 -11.63
N ILE A 168 14.35 37.63 -12.01
CA ILE A 168 13.19 36.77 -11.75
C ILE A 168 13.31 36.24 -10.33
N LEU A 169 12.23 36.34 -9.53
CA LEU A 169 12.20 35.80 -8.16
C LEU A 169 12.34 34.27 -8.22
N VAL A 170 13.35 33.73 -7.55
CA VAL A 170 13.62 32.29 -7.44
C VAL A 170 13.11 31.74 -6.12
N TYR A 171 13.33 32.46 -5.01
CA TYR A 171 12.94 31.99 -3.69
C TYR A 171 12.57 33.17 -2.77
N ARG A 172 11.57 32.98 -1.92
CA ARG A 172 11.24 33.86 -0.79
C ARG A 172 11.06 33.00 0.45
N GLY A 173 11.82 33.25 1.52
CA GLY A 173 11.70 32.45 2.73
C GLY A 173 12.85 32.66 3.69
N GLN A 174 13.09 31.65 4.52
CA GLN A 174 14.17 31.61 5.49
C GLN A 174 15.47 31.06 4.89
N PHE A 175 16.60 31.55 5.40
CA PHE A 175 17.95 31.15 5.00
C PHE A 175 18.80 30.80 6.21
N GLU A 176 19.66 29.80 6.05
CA GLU A 176 20.72 29.47 6.99
C GLU A 176 21.99 29.11 6.20
N ALA A 177 23.09 29.81 6.47
CA ALA A 177 24.39 29.61 5.84
C ALA A 177 24.32 29.48 4.29
N ASP A 178 23.71 30.47 3.63
CA ASP A 178 23.44 30.53 2.18
C ASP A 178 22.45 29.50 1.60
N GLN A 179 21.94 28.57 2.41
CA GLN A 179 20.98 27.53 2.00
C GLN A 179 19.55 27.92 2.38
N TYR A 180 18.57 27.37 1.66
CA TYR A 180 17.16 27.49 2.06
C TYR A 180 16.93 26.69 3.35
N ALA A 181 16.26 27.30 4.31
CA ALA A 181 15.97 26.72 5.62
C ALA A 181 14.58 27.17 6.07
N GLY A 182 13.95 26.43 6.99
CA GLY A 182 12.65 26.82 7.56
C GLY A 182 11.58 27.09 6.49
N LYS A 183 10.68 28.04 6.72
CA LYS A 183 9.53 28.26 5.82
C LYS A 183 9.88 29.11 4.62
N GLY A 184 9.47 28.66 3.43
CA GLY A 184 9.66 29.42 2.20
C GLY A 184 8.84 28.94 1.00
N THR A 185 8.97 29.71 -0.07
CA THR A 185 8.35 29.49 -1.38
C THR A 185 9.43 29.53 -2.45
N LEU A 186 9.57 28.44 -3.21
CA LEU A 186 10.42 28.33 -4.39
C LEU A 186 9.56 28.57 -5.63
N PHE A 187 10.10 29.32 -6.59
CA PHE A 187 9.43 29.76 -7.81
C PHE A 187 10.13 29.24 -9.06
N LYS A 188 9.37 29.05 -10.13
CA LYS A 188 9.86 28.65 -11.46
C LYS A 188 10.27 29.87 -12.29
N PRO A 189 11.02 29.69 -13.39
CA PRO A 189 11.39 30.79 -14.28
C PRO A 189 10.21 31.55 -14.93
N ASP A 190 9.00 31.01 -14.91
CA ASP A 190 7.76 31.67 -15.35
C ASP A 190 7.04 32.46 -14.23
N GLY A 191 7.56 32.41 -13.00
CA GLY A 191 6.97 33.05 -11.82
C GLY A 191 5.89 32.23 -11.10
N THR A 192 5.55 31.02 -11.57
CA THR A 192 4.66 30.11 -10.84
C THR A 192 5.37 29.50 -9.63
N ILE A 193 4.59 29.08 -8.62
CA ILE A 193 5.15 28.38 -7.46
C ILE A 193 5.62 26.99 -7.92
N GLN A 194 6.83 26.61 -7.50
CA GLN A 194 7.32 25.24 -7.58
C GLN A 194 7.01 24.48 -6.30
N TYR A 195 7.33 25.07 -5.16
CA TYR A 195 7.14 24.46 -3.84
C TYR A 195 6.85 25.54 -2.79
N GLU A 196 5.95 25.26 -1.87
CA GLU A 196 5.68 26.08 -0.69
C GLU A 196 5.62 25.17 0.54
N GLY A 197 6.53 25.37 1.50
CA GLY A 197 6.67 24.48 2.65
C GLY A 197 7.92 24.76 3.48
N GLU A 198 8.39 23.75 4.19
CA GLU A 198 9.60 23.81 5.01
C GLU A 198 10.83 23.30 4.23
N PHE A 199 12.01 23.80 4.62
CA PHE A 199 13.30 23.51 3.99
C PHE A 199 14.35 23.17 5.05
N ALA A 200 15.23 22.23 4.73
CA ALA A 200 16.44 21.95 5.49
C ALA A 200 17.61 21.70 4.53
N GLY A 201 18.71 22.43 4.70
CA GLY A 201 19.90 22.29 3.85
C GLY A 201 19.65 22.50 2.35
N GLY A 202 18.70 23.37 2.00
CA GLY A 202 18.29 23.60 0.61
C GLY A 202 17.31 22.57 0.02
N LEU A 203 17.01 21.47 0.74
CA LEU A 203 16.04 20.44 0.33
C LEU A 203 14.67 20.68 0.97
N TYR A 204 13.61 20.11 0.38
CA TYR A 204 12.27 20.11 0.99
C TYR A 204 12.26 19.22 2.23
N GLU A 205 11.68 19.72 3.31
CA GLU A 205 11.62 19.05 4.62
C GLU A 205 10.26 19.37 5.26
N GLY A 206 9.76 18.51 6.15
CA GLY A 206 8.49 18.75 6.84
C GLY A 206 7.30 18.88 5.90
N GLU A 207 6.25 19.58 6.31
CA GLU A 207 5.03 19.77 5.52
C GLU A 207 5.23 20.75 4.35
N GLY A 208 4.76 20.37 3.16
CA GLY A 208 4.80 21.25 2.01
C GLY A 208 3.89 20.86 0.84
N ASN A 209 3.75 21.79 -0.09
CA ASN A 209 2.99 21.65 -1.33
C ASN A 209 3.94 21.80 -2.52
N LEU A 210 3.98 20.78 -3.39
CA LEU A 210 4.74 20.75 -4.63
C LEU A 210 3.78 20.91 -5.82
N PHE A 211 4.15 21.72 -6.82
CA PHE A 211 3.28 22.11 -7.93
C PHE A 211 3.90 21.85 -9.31
N LEU A 212 3.05 21.58 -10.29
CA LEU A 212 3.38 21.46 -11.72
C LEU A 212 3.48 22.85 -12.40
N ALA A 213 3.94 22.89 -13.65
CA ALA A 213 4.32 24.14 -14.35
C ALA A 213 3.14 25.11 -14.60
N ASP A 214 1.93 24.62 -14.56
CA ASP A 214 0.66 25.36 -14.65
C ASP A 214 0.08 25.75 -13.28
N GLY A 215 0.81 25.50 -12.19
CA GLY A 215 0.35 25.72 -10.81
C GLY A 215 -0.61 24.66 -10.29
N VAL A 216 -0.82 23.56 -11.03
CA VAL A 216 -1.59 22.40 -10.56
C VAL A 216 -0.84 21.72 -9.41
N PRO A 217 -1.49 21.34 -8.29
CA PRO A 217 -0.82 20.60 -7.22
C PRO A 217 -0.34 19.25 -7.76
N GLN A 218 0.90 18.88 -7.42
CA GLN A 218 1.50 17.58 -7.69
C GLN A 218 1.44 16.69 -6.45
N TYR A 219 1.84 17.25 -5.31
CA TYR A 219 1.86 16.57 -4.01
C TYR A 219 1.64 17.59 -2.88
N ALA A 220 0.92 17.18 -1.83
CA ALA A 220 0.75 17.94 -0.60
C ALA A 220 0.89 17.00 0.59
N GLY A 221 1.84 17.25 1.49
CA GLY A 221 2.15 16.38 2.64
C GLY A 221 3.59 16.54 3.09
N ALA A 222 4.08 15.55 3.86
CA ALA A 222 5.40 15.62 4.44
C ALA A 222 6.56 15.17 3.50
N PHE A 223 7.73 15.76 3.75
CA PHE A 223 8.98 15.55 3.04
C PHE A 223 10.12 15.27 4.03
N VAL A 224 11.06 14.43 3.62
CA VAL A 224 12.38 14.31 4.26
C VAL A 224 13.43 14.33 3.16
N ALA A 225 14.39 15.27 3.24
CA ALA A 225 15.47 15.46 2.27
C ALA A 225 15.00 15.47 0.79
N GLY A 226 13.86 16.10 0.51
CA GLY A 226 13.28 16.22 -0.83
C GLY A 226 12.40 15.05 -1.29
N VAL A 227 12.22 14.01 -0.47
CA VAL A 227 11.46 12.79 -0.80
C VAL A 227 10.15 12.74 -0.01
N TYR A 228 9.04 12.32 -0.65
CA TYR A 228 7.74 12.16 0.02
C TYR A 228 7.83 11.13 1.16
N GLN A 229 7.37 11.51 2.35
CA GLN A 229 7.49 10.73 3.58
C GLN A 229 6.31 11.04 4.51
N GLY A 230 5.78 10.07 5.25
CA GLY A 230 4.64 10.29 6.14
C GLY A 230 3.34 10.49 5.37
N GLU A 231 2.34 11.12 5.98
CA GLU A 231 1.03 11.33 5.35
C GLU A 231 1.12 12.34 4.19
N GLY A 232 0.38 12.07 3.11
CA GLY A 232 0.29 13.00 1.99
C GLY A 232 -0.80 12.68 0.97
N LYS A 233 -0.91 13.56 -0.01
CA LYS A 233 -1.85 13.49 -1.13
C LYS A 233 -1.10 13.69 -2.43
N LEU A 234 -1.19 12.70 -3.33
CA LEU A 234 -0.59 12.74 -4.67
C LEU A 234 -1.68 13.03 -5.71
N PHE A 235 -1.36 13.92 -6.65
CA PHE A 235 -2.27 14.37 -7.70
C PHE A 235 -1.68 14.08 -9.08
N ASN A 236 -2.55 13.92 -10.08
CA ASN A 236 -2.14 13.79 -11.48
C ASN A 236 -1.95 15.16 -12.16
N ASN A 237 -1.51 15.14 -13.43
CA ASN A 237 -1.29 16.35 -14.25
C ASN A 237 -2.54 17.21 -14.51
N SER A 238 -3.71 16.81 -14.03
CA SER A 238 -4.96 17.60 -14.10
C SER A 238 -5.45 18.03 -12.72
N GLY A 239 -4.63 17.88 -11.67
CA GLY A 239 -4.96 18.27 -10.29
C GLY A 239 -5.91 17.32 -9.59
N LYS A 240 -6.08 16.10 -10.14
CA LYS A 240 -6.99 15.10 -9.59
C LYS A 240 -6.26 14.20 -8.61
N LEU A 241 -6.86 13.97 -7.45
CA LEU A 241 -6.33 13.07 -6.43
C LEU A 241 -6.15 11.65 -7.01
N VAL A 242 -4.94 11.13 -6.89
CA VAL A 242 -4.55 9.76 -7.27
C VAL A 242 -4.40 8.89 -6.03
N TYR A 243 -3.78 9.42 -4.98
CA TYR A 243 -3.56 8.71 -3.73
C TYR A 243 -3.65 9.65 -2.52
N GLU A 244 -4.18 9.15 -1.41
CA GLU A 244 -4.18 9.79 -0.08
C GLU A 244 -3.83 8.74 0.98
N GLY A 245 -2.81 9.02 1.80
CA GLY A 245 -2.33 8.13 2.85
C GLY A 245 -0.83 8.25 3.07
N GLY A 246 -0.23 7.22 3.69
CA GLY A 246 1.19 7.21 4.04
C GLY A 246 2.16 6.99 2.86
N PHE A 247 3.34 7.59 2.99
CA PHE A 247 4.47 7.49 2.08
C PHE A 247 5.75 7.10 2.83
N ASN A 248 6.57 6.26 2.20
CA ASN A 248 7.90 5.91 2.67
C ASN A 248 8.87 5.87 1.48
N GLY A 249 9.84 6.78 1.45
CA GLY A 249 10.80 6.90 0.34
C GLY A 249 10.13 7.10 -1.03
N GLY A 250 9.05 7.89 -1.09
CA GLY A 250 8.30 8.15 -2.32
C GLY A 250 7.31 7.06 -2.76
N LYS A 251 7.18 5.96 -2.00
CA LYS A 251 6.24 4.86 -2.27
C LYS A 251 5.08 4.87 -1.27
N TYR A 252 3.90 4.40 -1.69
CA TYR A 252 2.75 4.22 -0.80
C TYR A 252 3.05 3.19 0.29
N GLU A 253 2.74 3.53 1.54
CA GLU A 253 3.08 2.75 2.72
C GLU A 253 2.02 2.94 3.82
N GLY A 254 1.64 1.88 4.52
CA GLY A 254 0.64 1.94 5.59
C GLY A 254 -0.79 2.16 5.06
N PRO A 255 -1.71 2.73 5.86
CA PRO A 255 -3.09 2.94 5.43
C PRO A 255 -3.17 3.98 4.31
N GLY A 256 -3.96 3.70 3.27
CA GLY A 256 -4.18 4.66 2.19
C GLY A 256 -5.37 4.34 1.28
N LYS A 257 -5.59 5.26 0.34
CA LYS A 257 -6.68 5.27 -0.64
C LYS A 257 -6.12 5.57 -2.02
N LEU A 258 -6.39 4.70 -2.99
CA LEU A 258 -6.04 4.90 -4.40
C LEU A 258 -7.29 5.18 -5.21
N TYR A 259 -7.24 6.18 -6.08
CA TYR A 259 -8.35 6.70 -6.87
C TYR A 259 -8.12 6.49 -8.38
N ARG A 260 -9.20 6.30 -9.13
CA ARG A 260 -9.16 6.22 -10.60
C ARG A 260 -9.09 7.60 -11.25
N GLU A 261 -8.82 7.62 -12.56
CA GLU A 261 -8.91 8.83 -13.39
C GLU A 261 -10.30 9.49 -13.39
N ASP A 262 -11.39 8.74 -13.11
CA ASP A 262 -12.73 9.30 -12.94
C ASP A 262 -12.99 9.86 -11.52
N GLY A 263 -12.13 9.56 -10.54
CA GLY A 263 -12.19 10.04 -9.16
C GLY A 263 -12.95 9.11 -8.23
N SER A 264 -13.47 7.99 -8.73
CA SER A 264 -13.97 6.90 -7.90
C SER A 264 -12.83 6.26 -7.11
N LEU A 265 -13.12 5.84 -5.87
CA LEU A 265 -12.21 5.06 -5.05
C LEU A 265 -11.97 3.70 -5.74
N GLN A 266 -10.70 3.34 -5.92
CA GLN A 266 -10.30 2.06 -6.51
C GLN A 266 -9.93 1.06 -5.43
N LEU A 267 -9.02 1.45 -4.52
CA LEU A 267 -8.50 0.63 -3.43
C LEU A 267 -8.50 1.44 -2.12
N GLU A 268 -8.78 0.77 -1.01
CA GLU A 268 -8.60 1.27 0.35
C GLU A 268 -7.99 0.15 1.20
N GLY A 269 -6.97 0.43 2.01
CA GLY A 269 -6.37 -0.58 2.88
C GLY A 269 -4.89 -0.31 3.17
N GLN A 270 -4.18 -1.37 3.56
CA GLN A 270 -2.75 -1.32 3.87
C GLN A 270 -1.90 -1.43 2.59
N PHE A 271 -0.93 -0.53 2.43
CA PHE A 271 0.07 -0.52 1.35
C PHE A 271 1.45 -0.87 1.91
N LEU A 272 2.25 -1.55 1.10
CA LEU A 272 3.66 -1.83 1.37
C LEU A 272 4.45 -1.66 0.09
N GLY A 273 5.42 -0.73 0.08
CA GLY A 273 6.31 -0.51 -1.06
C GLY A 273 5.58 -0.13 -2.36
N GLY A 274 4.42 0.54 -2.27
CA GLY A 274 3.61 0.96 -3.42
C GLY A 274 2.46 0.01 -3.81
N ALA A 275 2.35 -1.19 -3.21
CA ALA A 275 1.32 -2.17 -3.53
C ALA A 275 0.45 -2.53 -2.32
N LEU A 276 -0.85 -2.72 -2.53
CA LEU A 276 -1.79 -3.13 -1.47
C LEU A 276 -1.37 -4.49 -0.90
N SER A 277 -1.10 -4.57 0.40
CA SER A 277 -0.56 -5.73 1.11
C SER A 277 -1.05 -5.72 2.56
N GLY A 278 -1.72 -6.78 3.00
CA GLY A 278 -2.50 -6.80 4.24
C GLY A 278 -4.00 -6.64 3.95
N GLU A 279 -4.79 -6.23 4.95
CA GLU A 279 -6.23 -6.03 4.76
C GLU A 279 -6.55 -4.86 3.83
N GLY A 280 -7.52 -5.05 2.93
CA GLY A 280 -8.00 -4.01 2.04
C GLY A 280 -9.31 -4.33 1.36
N THR A 281 -9.80 -3.35 0.60
CA THR A 281 -11.01 -3.41 -0.23
C THR A 281 -10.70 -2.85 -1.62
N GLU A 282 -11.03 -3.60 -2.66
CA GLU A 282 -11.16 -3.08 -4.03
C GLU A 282 -12.63 -2.78 -4.29
N PHE A 283 -12.91 -1.65 -4.93
CA PHE A 283 -14.27 -1.21 -5.27
C PHE A 283 -14.50 -1.24 -6.78
N TYR A 284 -15.76 -1.32 -7.20
CA TYR A 284 -16.19 -0.96 -8.56
C TYR A 284 -16.24 0.58 -8.73
N PRO A 285 -16.30 1.12 -9.97
CA PRO A 285 -16.50 2.56 -10.20
C PRO A 285 -17.79 3.11 -9.57
N SER A 286 -18.79 2.25 -9.32
CA SER A 286 -20.01 2.58 -8.58
C SER A 286 -19.81 2.82 -7.08
N GLY A 287 -18.62 2.54 -6.54
CA GLY A 287 -18.34 2.57 -5.10
C GLY A 287 -18.77 1.31 -4.33
N VAL A 288 -19.36 0.33 -5.00
CA VAL A 288 -19.68 -0.98 -4.41
C VAL A 288 -18.39 -1.78 -4.23
N ALA A 289 -18.20 -2.45 -3.08
CA ALA A 289 -17.06 -3.33 -2.87
C ALA A 289 -17.07 -4.47 -3.90
N LYS A 290 -15.96 -4.66 -4.62
CA LYS A 290 -15.71 -5.76 -5.54
C LYS A 290 -15.04 -6.92 -4.82
N TYR A 291 -14.04 -6.61 -3.99
CA TYR A 291 -13.33 -7.58 -3.17
C TYR A 291 -13.02 -6.96 -1.81
N LYS A 292 -13.20 -7.71 -0.73
CA LYS A 292 -12.78 -7.35 0.62
C LYS A 292 -12.07 -8.52 1.26
N GLY A 293 -10.82 -8.34 1.68
CA GLY A 293 -10.00 -9.42 2.22
C GLY A 293 -8.53 -9.04 2.32
N VAL A 294 -7.68 -10.06 2.38
CA VAL A 294 -6.23 -9.86 2.42
C VAL A 294 -5.64 -9.76 1.01
N PHE A 295 -4.66 -8.87 0.86
CA PHE A 295 -3.86 -8.71 -0.34
C PHE A 295 -2.40 -9.06 -0.05
N LEU A 296 -1.69 -9.53 -1.07
CA LEU A 296 -0.24 -9.69 -1.07
C LEU A 296 0.30 -9.11 -2.37
N LEU A 297 1.04 -7.99 -2.27
CA LEU A 297 1.64 -7.29 -3.42
C LEU A 297 0.63 -7.00 -4.55
N GLY A 298 -0.58 -6.57 -4.18
CA GLY A 298 -1.66 -6.22 -5.09
C GLY A 298 -2.55 -7.37 -5.56
N ALA A 299 -2.20 -8.63 -5.27
CA ALA A 299 -3.04 -9.79 -5.59
C ALA A 299 -3.91 -10.22 -4.40
N TYR A 300 -5.14 -10.71 -4.64
CA TYR A 300 -5.96 -11.32 -3.58
C TYR A 300 -5.24 -12.54 -2.99
N HIS A 301 -5.20 -12.63 -1.66
CA HIS A 301 -4.46 -13.67 -0.94
C HIS A 301 -5.12 -13.96 0.42
N GLY A 302 -5.00 -15.17 0.95
CA GLY A 302 -5.63 -15.53 2.23
C GLY A 302 -7.16 -15.40 2.18
N ALA A 303 -7.79 -15.15 3.33
CA ALA A 303 -9.24 -15.04 3.42
C ALA A 303 -9.77 -13.74 2.76
N GLY A 304 -10.86 -13.86 2.00
CA GLY A 304 -11.58 -12.72 1.44
C GLY A 304 -12.95 -13.07 0.88
N SER A 305 -13.69 -12.04 0.51
CA SER A 305 -14.99 -12.11 -0.15
C SER A 305 -14.97 -11.32 -1.45
N LEU A 306 -15.43 -11.94 -2.53
CA LEU A 306 -15.61 -11.36 -3.85
C LEU A 306 -17.11 -11.12 -4.08
N MET A 307 -17.49 -9.93 -4.51
CA MET A 307 -18.88 -9.52 -4.76
C MET A 307 -19.10 -9.06 -6.20
N ASN A 308 -20.36 -8.99 -6.63
CA ASN A 308 -20.76 -8.35 -7.88
C ASN A 308 -21.06 -6.84 -7.70
N GLU A 309 -21.41 -6.15 -8.79
CA GLU A 309 -21.74 -4.70 -8.77
C GLU A 309 -23.00 -4.35 -7.95
N GLN A 310 -23.79 -5.35 -7.54
CA GLN A 310 -24.95 -5.20 -6.66
C GLN A 310 -24.58 -5.42 -5.18
N GLY A 311 -23.32 -5.74 -4.87
CA GLY A 311 -22.82 -6.02 -3.53
C GLY A 311 -23.11 -7.44 -3.04
N VAL A 312 -23.66 -8.31 -3.89
CA VAL A 312 -23.95 -9.71 -3.59
C VAL A 312 -22.66 -10.52 -3.67
N ALA A 313 -22.37 -11.31 -2.64
CA ALA A 313 -21.20 -12.19 -2.64
C ALA A 313 -21.32 -13.25 -3.75
N LEU A 314 -20.24 -13.43 -4.52
CA LEU A 314 -20.05 -14.50 -5.50
C LEU A 314 -19.13 -15.61 -4.97
N TYR A 315 -18.23 -15.27 -4.06
CA TYR A 315 -17.35 -16.21 -3.37
C TYR A 315 -16.89 -15.65 -2.03
N ALA A 316 -16.84 -16.50 -0.99
CA ALA A 316 -16.18 -16.20 0.28
C ALA A 316 -15.28 -17.36 0.67
N GLY A 317 -13.99 -17.11 0.91
CA GLY A 317 -13.02 -18.18 1.17
C GLY A 317 -11.58 -17.75 0.94
N ASN A 318 -10.71 -18.72 0.71
CA ASN A 318 -9.27 -18.50 0.59
C ASN A 318 -8.83 -18.24 -0.86
N PHE A 319 -7.83 -17.37 -1.00
CA PHE A 319 -7.21 -16.97 -2.25
C PHE A 319 -5.69 -17.19 -2.21
N VAL A 320 -5.13 -17.54 -3.37
CA VAL A 320 -3.68 -17.51 -3.61
C VAL A 320 -3.44 -16.86 -4.97
N ASN A 321 -2.76 -15.72 -4.95
CA ASN A 321 -2.34 -14.95 -6.13
C ASN A 321 -3.52 -14.65 -7.08
N GLY A 322 -4.61 -14.12 -6.54
CA GLY A 322 -5.83 -13.76 -7.28
C GLY A 322 -6.81 -14.90 -7.55
N LYS A 323 -6.41 -16.16 -7.32
CA LYS A 323 -7.24 -17.35 -7.59
C LYS A 323 -7.81 -17.96 -6.32
N ARG A 324 -9.00 -18.54 -6.40
CA ARG A 324 -9.61 -19.29 -5.30
C ARG A 324 -8.81 -20.58 -5.04
N ASP A 325 -8.33 -20.76 -3.82
CA ASP A 325 -7.44 -21.87 -3.43
C ASP A 325 -7.53 -22.12 -1.92
N GLY A 326 -7.86 -23.35 -1.50
CA GLY A 326 -8.22 -23.68 -0.12
C GLY A 326 -9.74 -23.72 0.10
N GLU A 327 -10.18 -23.73 1.36
CA GLU A 327 -11.62 -23.81 1.70
C GLU A 327 -12.37 -22.53 1.32
N GLY A 328 -13.61 -22.68 0.84
CA GLY A 328 -14.51 -21.56 0.56
C GLY A 328 -15.92 -21.98 0.16
N GLN A 329 -16.76 -20.97 -0.10
CA GLN A 329 -18.13 -21.11 -0.56
C GLN A 329 -18.32 -20.22 -1.80
N ALA A 330 -18.93 -20.78 -2.85
CA ALA A 330 -19.32 -20.05 -4.06
C ALA A 330 -20.84 -19.87 -4.11
N PHE A 331 -21.26 -18.75 -4.68
CA PHE A 331 -22.65 -18.31 -4.74
C PHE A 331 -23.04 -17.98 -6.18
N ASN A 332 -24.33 -18.01 -6.49
CA ASN A 332 -24.87 -17.48 -7.74
C ASN A 332 -24.99 -15.93 -7.70
N SER A 333 -25.51 -15.33 -8.77
CA SER A 333 -25.72 -13.87 -8.87
C SER A 333 -26.74 -13.30 -7.88
N GLU A 334 -27.54 -14.16 -7.23
CA GLU A 334 -28.58 -13.82 -6.26
C GLU A 334 -28.11 -14.04 -4.80
N GLY A 335 -26.89 -14.56 -4.60
CA GLY A 335 -26.31 -14.81 -3.28
C GLY A 335 -26.69 -16.16 -2.68
N LEU A 336 -27.33 -17.05 -3.45
CA LEU A 336 -27.60 -18.42 -3.05
C LEU A 336 -26.33 -19.25 -3.22
N ALA A 337 -25.94 -19.99 -2.16
CA ALA A 337 -24.76 -20.85 -2.22
C ALA A 337 -24.98 -21.99 -3.22
N ILE A 338 -24.02 -22.21 -4.11
CA ILE A 338 -24.06 -23.28 -5.13
C ILE A 338 -23.00 -24.36 -4.87
N TYR A 339 -21.93 -24.02 -4.14
CA TYR A 339 -20.88 -24.95 -3.75
C TYR A 339 -20.25 -24.52 -2.42
N SER A 340 -19.93 -25.49 -1.57
CA SER A 340 -19.12 -25.28 -0.36
C SER A 340 -18.08 -26.40 -0.25
N GLY A 341 -16.82 -26.03 -0.01
CA GLY A 341 -15.70 -26.99 0.06
C GLY A 341 -14.41 -26.40 -0.48
N LYS A 342 -13.52 -27.27 -0.92
CA LYS A 342 -12.15 -26.88 -1.28
C LYS A 342 -11.99 -26.50 -2.76
N PHE A 343 -11.16 -25.49 -2.98
CA PHE A 343 -10.79 -24.97 -4.29
C PHE A 343 -9.31 -25.19 -4.57
N LYS A 344 -8.95 -25.33 -5.84
CA LYS A 344 -7.57 -25.24 -6.34
C LYS A 344 -7.56 -24.48 -7.65
N ALA A 345 -6.84 -23.35 -7.69
CA ALA A 345 -6.73 -22.48 -8.86
C ALA A 345 -8.08 -22.26 -9.60
N ASP A 346 -9.08 -21.77 -8.87
CA ASP A 346 -10.45 -21.47 -9.33
C ASP A 346 -11.35 -22.65 -9.68
N ARG A 347 -10.95 -23.89 -9.36
CA ARG A 347 -11.73 -25.10 -9.62
C ARG A 347 -12.06 -25.83 -8.32
N TYR A 348 -13.21 -26.52 -8.27
CA TYR A 348 -13.56 -27.41 -7.16
C TYR A 348 -12.57 -28.58 -7.08
N GLU A 349 -12.07 -28.89 -5.89
CA GLU A 349 -11.00 -29.87 -5.68
C GLU A 349 -11.11 -30.49 -4.27
N GLY A 350 -10.95 -31.81 -4.13
CA GLY A 350 -11.09 -32.47 -2.83
C GLY A 350 -12.56 -32.62 -2.41
N VAL A 351 -12.86 -32.57 -1.12
CA VAL A 351 -14.22 -32.77 -0.60
C VAL A 351 -15.04 -31.48 -0.68
N GLY A 352 -16.30 -31.59 -1.07
CA GLY A 352 -17.25 -30.48 -1.03
C GLY A 352 -18.71 -30.94 -1.17
N SER A 353 -19.60 -29.96 -1.17
CA SER A 353 -21.05 -30.08 -1.36
C SER A 353 -21.51 -29.17 -2.49
N LEU A 354 -22.28 -29.70 -3.44
CA LEU A 354 -23.11 -28.93 -4.37
C LEU A 354 -24.48 -28.69 -3.76
N LEU A 355 -25.03 -27.49 -3.97
CA LEU A 355 -26.33 -27.07 -3.45
C LEU A 355 -27.26 -26.66 -4.60
N ASP A 356 -28.57 -26.79 -4.39
CA ASP A 356 -29.60 -26.30 -5.31
C ASP A 356 -30.06 -24.87 -4.98
N ALA A 357 -31.06 -24.37 -5.71
CA ALA A 357 -31.61 -23.03 -5.54
C ALA A 357 -32.29 -22.82 -4.19
N ASP A 358 -32.75 -23.89 -3.52
CA ASP A 358 -33.34 -23.84 -2.18
C ASP A 358 -32.27 -24.02 -1.08
N GLY A 359 -31.00 -24.21 -1.45
CA GLY A 359 -29.88 -24.45 -0.55
C GLY A 359 -29.78 -25.88 -0.03
N ALA A 360 -30.54 -26.83 -0.58
CA ALA A 360 -30.42 -28.24 -0.22
C ALA A 360 -29.21 -28.89 -0.91
N THR A 361 -28.57 -29.85 -0.25
CA THR A 361 -27.36 -30.50 -0.79
C THR A 361 -27.70 -31.52 -1.87
N ILE A 362 -27.44 -31.18 -3.13
CA ILE A 362 -27.60 -32.06 -4.29
C ILE A 362 -26.64 -33.26 -4.20
N TYR A 363 -25.38 -33.00 -3.85
CA TYR A 363 -24.33 -34.01 -3.81
C TYR A 363 -23.24 -33.58 -2.83
N LYS A 364 -22.75 -34.51 -2.02
CA LYS A 364 -21.61 -34.35 -1.13
C LYS A 364 -20.58 -35.42 -1.47
N GLY A 365 -19.32 -35.05 -1.65
CA GLY A 365 -18.29 -35.99 -2.09
C GLY A 365 -17.06 -35.32 -2.67
N TYR A 366 -16.32 -36.09 -3.46
CA TYR A 366 -15.05 -35.65 -4.04
C TYR A 366 -15.23 -34.92 -5.39
N PHE A 367 -14.35 -33.96 -5.61
CA PHE A 367 -14.19 -33.15 -6.81
C PHE A 367 -12.73 -33.15 -7.25
N ARG A 368 -12.49 -33.00 -8.55
CA ARG A 368 -11.16 -32.88 -9.12
C ARG A 368 -11.19 -32.00 -10.35
N GLY A 369 -10.39 -30.93 -10.37
CA GLY A 369 -10.34 -30.01 -11.51
C GLY A 369 -11.68 -29.38 -11.90
N GLY A 370 -12.62 -29.25 -10.96
CA GLY A 370 -13.96 -28.66 -11.17
C GLY A 370 -15.08 -29.68 -11.44
N GLU A 371 -14.76 -30.95 -11.65
CA GLU A 371 -15.74 -32.01 -11.94
C GLU A 371 -15.94 -32.94 -10.75
N ILE A 372 -17.09 -33.63 -10.69
CA ILE A 372 -17.37 -34.68 -9.71
C ILE A 372 -16.40 -35.85 -9.94
N TYR A 373 -15.67 -36.24 -8.90
CA TYR A 373 -14.64 -37.29 -8.96
C TYR A 373 -15.02 -38.49 -8.08
N LEU A 374 -15.94 -39.32 -8.58
CA LEU A 374 -16.48 -40.47 -7.83
C LEU A 374 -15.39 -41.46 -7.37
N GLN A 375 -14.33 -41.61 -8.15
CA GLN A 375 -13.21 -42.49 -7.82
C GLN A 375 -12.51 -42.10 -6.51
N GLY A 376 -12.68 -40.86 -6.02
CA GLY A 376 -12.20 -40.44 -4.70
C GLY A 376 -12.84 -41.20 -3.53
N PHE A 377 -13.98 -41.86 -3.74
CA PHE A 377 -14.57 -42.79 -2.76
C PHE A 377 -13.98 -44.21 -2.83
N LEU A 378 -13.36 -44.63 -3.93
CA LEU A 378 -12.85 -46.00 -4.05
C LEU A 378 -11.65 -46.20 -3.10
N GLY A 379 -11.65 -47.31 -2.36
CA GLY A 379 -10.62 -47.65 -1.39
C GLY A 379 -10.70 -46.89 -0.06
N ILE A 380 -11.65 -45.97 0.16
CA ILE A 380 -11.79 -45.33 1.48
C ILE A 380 -12.46 -46.28 2.47
N THR A 381 -12.05 -46.19 3.73
CA THR A 381 -12.57 -47.03 4.82
C THR A 381 -13.96 -46.58 5.28
N LEU A 382 -14.74 -47.50 5.87
CA LEU A 382 -16.06 -47.17 6.43
C LEU A 382 -16.05 -45.96 7.40
N PRO A 383 -15.12 -45.82 8.37
CA PRO A 383 -15.09 -44.63 9.22
C PRO A 383 -14.86 -43.34 8.44
N LYS A 384 -14.02 -43.35 7.39
CA LYS A 384 -13.76 -42.17 6.56
C LYS A 384 -14.95 -41.82 5.66
N LEU A 385 -15.68 -42.83 5.21
CA LEU A 385 -16.95 -42.65 4.49
C LEU A 385 -18.00 -41.99 5.39
N GLN A 386 -18.12 -42.45 6.64
CA GLN A 386 -19.06 -41.88 7.63
C GLN A 386 -18.64 -40.47 8.09
N GLU A 387 -17.34 -40.19 8.21
CA GLU A 387 -16.84 -38.83 8.45
C GLU A 387 -17.25 -37.87 7.33
N LEU A 388 -17.24 -38.35 6.07
CA LEU A 388 -17.60 -37.54 4.90
C LEU A 388 -19.11 -37.34 4.78
N LEU A 389 -19.91 -38.41 4.85
CA LEU A 389 -21.35 -38.38 4.53
C LEU A 389 -22.28 -38.37 5.75
N GLY A 390 -21.76 -38.59 6.96
CA GLY A 390 -22.56 -38.87 8.15
C GLY A 390 -22.82 -40.37 8.33
N PRO A 391 -23.68 -40.77 9.29
CA PRO A 391 -24.13 -42.15 9.38
C PRO A 391 -24.89 -42.55 8.09
N PRO A 392 -24.79 -43.81 7.65
CA PRO A 392 -25.64 -44.33 6.58
C PRO A 392 -27.11 -44.33 7.03
N ASP A 393 -28.02 -44.44 6.05
CA ASP A 393 -29.40 -44.83 6.35
C ASP A 393 -29.38 -46.14 7.15
N ALA A 394 -30.37 -46.34 8.03
CA ALA A 394 -30.47 -47.57 8.81
C ALA A 394 -30.35 -48.79 7.87
N PRO A 395 -29.45 -49.75 8.17
CA PRO A 395 -29.26 -50.90 7.30
C PRO A 395 -30.61 -51.61 7.10
N PRO A 396 -30.85 -52.22 5.92
CA PRO A 396 -31.99 -53.11 5.78
C PRO A 396 -31.90 -54.12 6.93
N ALA A 397 -32.98 -54.22 7.72
CA ALA A 397 -32.98 -55.07 8.90
C ALA A 397 -32.50 -56.47 8.49
N GLN A 398 -31.40 -56.93 9.09
CA GLN A 398 -30.99 -58.31 8.93
C GLN A 398 -32.16 -59.14 9.45
N GLU A 399 -32.76 -59.96 8.59
CA GLU A 399 -33.83 -60.87 9.00
C GLU A 399 -33.21 -61.87 9.97
N GLU A 400 -33.33 -61.58 11.28
CA GLU A 400 -32.94 -62.50 12.34
C GLU A 400 -33.74 -63.79 12.14
N VAL A 401 -33.05 -64.84 11.69
CA VAL A 401 -33.65 -66.16 11.52
C VAL A 401 -34.12 -66.62 12.91
N PRO A 402 -35.43 -66.81 13.15
CA PRO A 402 -35.91 -67.18 14.46
C PRO A 402 -35.40 -68.58 14.81
N LEU A 403 -34.66 -68.68 15.91
CA LEU A 403 -34.32 -69.96 16.52
C LEU A 403 -35.62 -70.66 16.97
N PRO A 404 -35.74 -71.98 16.79
CA PRO A 404 -36.95 -72.70 17.15
C PRO A 404 -37.16 -72.71 18.68
N GLU A 405 -38.40 -72.46 19.09
CA GLU A 405 -38.83 -72.49 20.50
C GLU A 405 -38.75 -73.92 21.06
N GLU A 406 -38.08 -74.09 22.21
CA GLU A 406 -38.27 -75.28 23.05
C GLU A 406 -39.36 -75.00 24.08
N GLU A 407 -40.47 -75.75 24.01
CA GLU A 407 -41.41 -75.87 25.13
C GLU A 407 -40.71 -76.56 26.33
N LEU A 408 -41.02 -76.14 27.57
CA LEU A 408 -41.85 -76.94 28.48
C LEU A 408 -42.03 -76.28 29.88
N THR A 409 -43.31 -76.26 30.31
CA THR A 409 -43.82 -76.37 31.70
C THR A 409 -43.45 -75.32 32.77
N ASP A 410 -44.34 -74.34 32.91
CA ASP A 410 -45.14 -74.03 34.12
C ASP A 410 -44.83 -74.76 35.45
N THR A 411 -44.62 -73.99 36.53
CA THR A 411 -45.38 -74.06 37.80
C THR A 411 -44.94 -72.96 38.78
N GLY A 412 -45.88 -72.18 39.34
CA GLY A 412 -45.61 -71.38 40.56
C GLY A 412 -46.36 -70.04 40.71
N GLU A 413 -47.48 -70.08 41.43
CA GLU A 413 -48.14 -68.95 42.11
C GLU A 413 -47.17 -68.17 43.06
N GLU A 414 -47.43 -66.98 43.61
CA GLU A 414 -48.70 -66.33 44.01
C GLU A 414 -48.49 -64.82 44.33
N THR A 415 -49.53 -63.97 44.21
CA THR A 415 -49.76 -62.67 44.93
C THR A 415 -48.73 -61.50 44.87
N ALA A 416 -49.11 -60.21 44.97
CA ALA A 416 -50.41 -59.53 44.87
C ALA A 416 -50.20 -57.99 44.75
N ALA A 417 -51.26 -57.30 44.28
CA ALA A 417 -51.69 -55.94 44.67
C ALA A 417 -50.71 -54.72 44.48
N GLU A 418 -51.16 -53.53 44.10
CA GLU A 418 -52.52 -53.04 43.81
C GLU A 418 -52.46 -51.81 42.88
N THR A 419 -53.45 -51.71 41.97
CA THR A 419 -54.24 -50.54 41.53
C THR A 419 -53.72 -49.09 41.63
N ASP A 420 -54.18 -48.13 40.81
CA ASP A 420 -54.93 -48.11 39.53
C ASP A 420 -55.05 -46.63 39.08
N SER A 421 -55.52 -46.41 37.86
CA SER A 421 -56.27 -45.27 37.28
C SER A 421 -56.26 -43.86 37.95
N GLY A 422 -56.25 -42.77 37.16
CA GLY A 422 -56.24 -42.68 35.70
C GLY A 422 -56.88 -41.39 35.17
N THR A 423 -56.90 -41.24 33.83
CA THR A 423 -57.86 -40.49 32.99
C THR A 423 -58.43 -39.16 33.54
N GLY A 424 -58.08 -38.02 32.96
CA GLY A 424 -58.75 -37.47 31.76
C GLY A 424 -59.29 -36.05 32.08
N THR A 425 -59.83 -35.22 31.19
CA THR A 425 -60.17 -35.31 29.75
C THR A 425 -60.37 -33.86 29.23
N GLU A 426 -60.43 -33.65 27.90
CA GLU A 426 -61.23 -32.59 27.20
C GLU A 426 -60.92 -31.08 27.43
N THR A 427 -60.43 -30.29 26.45
CA THR A 427 -61.01 -29.68 25.21
C THR A 427 -61.60 -28.27 25.38
N GLY A 428 -61.49 -27.44 24.32
CA GLY A 428 -62.31 -26.22 24.09
C GLY A 428 -61.51 -24.91 24.25
N THR A 429 -60.96 -24.29 23.20
CA THR A 429 -61.58 -23.45 22.15
C THR A 429 -62.10 -22.06 22.61
N ASP A 430 -61.41 -21.02 22.10
CA ASP A 430 -61.96 -19.95 21.23
C ASP A 430 -61.94 -18.48 21.72
N THR A 431 -61.61 -17.57 20.78
CA THR A 431 -61.73 -16.09 20.79
C THR A 431 -61.05 -15.27 21.92
N GLY A 432 -60.68 -13.99 21.75
CA GLY A 432 -60.63 -13.13 20.56
C GLY A 432 -60.47 -11.63 20.88
N THR A 433 -59.63 -10.94 20.08
CA THR A 433 -59.74 -9.50 19.71
C THR A 433 -59.46 -8.38 20.74
N LYS A 434 -58.33 -7.68 20.50
CA LYS A 434 -58.02 -6.22 20.61
C LYS A 434 -58.69 -5.34 21.69
N ASN A 435 -57.86 -4.54 22.38
CA ASN A 435 -57.96 -3.05 22.38
C ASN A 435 -56.66 -2.37 22.89
N ALA A 436 -56.50 -1.10 22.54
CA ALA A 436 -55.45 -0.15 22.98
C ALA A 436 -56.08 1.28 22.91
N PRO A 437 -55.39 2.41 23.20
CA PRO A 437 -54.13 2.68 23.93
C PRO A 437 -54.25 3.79 25.01
N GLU A 438 -53.16 4.18 25.69
CA GLU A 438 -52.89 5.52 26.30
C GLU A 438 -51.34 5.64 26.48
N SER A 439 -50.64 6.68 25.98
CA SER A 439 -50.35 8.03 26.58
C SER A 439 -49.39 8.00 27.80
N ALA A 440 -48.44 8.92 28.05
CA ALA A 440 -47.82 10.05 27.32
C ALA A 440 -46.55 10.57 28.10
N GLY A 441 -45.76 11.50 27.52
CA GLY A 441 -44.72 12.31 28.23
C GLY A 441 -43.25 12.01 27.82
N SER A 442 -42.44 12.87 27.17
CA SER A 442 -42.06 14.31 27.38
C SER A 442 -40.99 14.48 28.48
N THR A 443 -39.84 15.17 28.33
CA THR A 443 -39.27 15.98 27.23
C THR A 443 -37.76 16.29 27.45
N ASP A 444 -37.01 16.39 26.35
CA ASP A 444 -35.90 17.30 25.98
C ASP A 444 -34.99 18.05 27.00
N GLY A 445 -33.71 18.19 26.63
CA GLY A 445 -32.81 19.23 27.14
C GLY A 445 -31.34 19.09 26.71
N ALA A 446 -30.92 19.76 25.62
CA ALA A 446 -29.54 19.72 25.11
C ALA A 446 -28.70 20.94 25.53
N SER A 447 -27.38 20.78 25.73
CA SER A 447 -26.37 21.85 25.57
C SER A 447 -24.91 21.34 25.58
N ASN A 448 -24.04 22.11 24.92
CA ASN A 448 -22.56 22.09 24.88
C ASN A 448 -22.12 23.57 25.11
N PRO A 449 -20.84 24.02 25.25
CA PRO A 449 -19.55 23.32 25.10
C PRO A 449 -18.38 23.73 26.07
N ALA A 450 -17.17 23.19 25.80
CA ALA A 450 -15.83 23.85 25.85
C ALA A 450 -14.82 23.73 27.04
N THR A 451 -13.56 23.47 26.64
CA THR A 451 -12.21 23.93 27.14
C THR A 451 -11.46 23.33 28.35
N GLY A 452 -10.27 22.75 28.06
CA GLY A 452 -8.98 22.83 28.82
C GLY A 452 -8.73 21.84 29.98
N THR A 453 -7.49 21.47 30.40
CA THR A 453 -6.11 21.50 29.81
C THR A 453 -5.18 20.58 30.68
N GLU A 454 -4.05 20.09 30.12
CA GLU A 454 -2.79 19.65 30.81
C GLU A 454 -2.77 18.61 31.96
N THR A 455 -2.02 17.49 31.81
CA THR A 455 -0.67 17.28 32.44
C THR A 455 -0.09 15.85 32.25
N GLU A 456 1.04 15.78 31.53
CA GLU A 456 2.29 14.99 31.69
C GLU A 456 2.39 13.46 32.05
N PRO A 457 3.54 12.80 31.72
CA PRO A 457 3.70 11.33 31.67
C PRO A 457 4.72 10.75 32.69
N VAL A 458 4.95 9.42 32.63
CA VAL A 458 6.01 8.70 33.39
C VAL A 458 6.80 7.77 32.45
N PRO A 459 8.15 7.62 32.59
CA PRO A 459 9.02 7.14 31.50
C PRO A 459 9.55 5.70 31.67
N GLY A 460 10.17 5.18 30.59
CA GLY A 460 10.99 3.95 30.60
C GLY A 460 12.23 4.11 29.72
N SER A 461 13.41 4.13 30.33
CA SER A 461 14.72 4.29 29.67
C SER A 461 15.46 2.96 29.54
N GLY A 462 16.23 2.78 28.47
CA GLY A 462 17.14 1.65 28.27
C GLY A 462 18.17 1.95 27.17
N THR A 463 19.44 2.14 27.55
CA THR A 463 20.50 2.72 26.71
C THR A 463 21.41 1.69 26.02
N VAL A 464 22.08 2.13 24.94
CA VAL A 464 23.02 1.40 24.05
C VAL A 464 24.40 1.12 24.70
N PRO A 465 25.27 0.27 24.10
CA PRO A 465 26.33 0.75 23.15
C PRO A 465 26.52 -0.18 21.91
N GLN A 466 26.74 0.28 20.66
CA GLN A 466 27.99 0.81 20.03
C GLN A 466 29.23 -0.07 20.29
N ASP A 467 30.12 -0.44 19.34
CA ASP A 467 30.49 0.03 17.97
C ASP A 467 31.45 -1.04 17.31
N PRO A 468 32.14 -0.89 16.14
CA PRO A 468 31.78 -0.29 14.83
C PRO A 468 32.33 -1.07 13.57
N GLU A 469 32.20 -0.45 12.38
CA GLU A 469 33.01 -0.58 11.12
C GLU A 469 33.10 -1.90 10.30
N ALA A 470 32.64 -1.85 9.03
CA ALA A 470 33.52 -1.59 7.86
C ALA A 470 32.76 -1.61 6.51
N SER A 471 33.02 -0.62 5.64
CA SER A 471 32.49 -0.52 4.26
C SER A 471 33.44 -1.09 3.21
N GLN A 472 32.94 -1.66 2.10
CA GLN A 472 33.49 -1.42 0.75
C GLN A 472 32.65 -1.96 -0.45
N SER A 473 32.25 -1.01 -1.31
CA SER A 473 32.21 -1.04 -2.80
C SER A 473 31.76 -2.27 -3.63
N ALA A 474 30.81 -2.03 -4.54
CA ALA A 474 30.53 -2.82 -5.76
C ALA A 474 31.59 -2.60 -6.88
N PRO A 475 31.55 -3.34 -8.02
CA PRO A 475 30.75 -2.84 -9.16
C PRO A 475 30.11 -3.88 -10.13
N SER A 476 28.94 -3.49 -10.67
CA SER A 476 28.48 -3.54 -12.08
C SER A 476 28.50 -4.80 -12.99
N ALA A 477 27.30 -5.13 -13.52
CA ALA A 477 26.97 -5.66 -14.88
C ALA A 477 27.53 -7.05 -15.31
N THR A 478 26.94 -7.83 -16.24
CA THR A 478 25.99 -7.53 -17.35
C THR A 478 25.12 -8.77 -17.70
N GLU A 479 24.14 -8.57 -18.59
CA GLU A 479 23.30 -9.55 -19.31
C GLU A 479 24.05 -10.82 -19.81
N ASN A 480 23.41 -12.00 -19.91
CA ASN A 480 22.59 -12.34 -21.08
C ASN A 480 21.88 -13.72 -21.06
N GLU A 481 20.92 -13.82 -22.00
CA GLU A 481 19.99 -14.86 -22.44
C GLU A 481 20.32 -16.38 -22.37
N SER A 482 19.22 -17.16 -22.34
CA SER A 482 19.12 -18.58 -22.74
C SER A 482 19.54 -18.84 -24.20
N PRO A 483 19.67 -20.11 -24.61
CA PRO A 483 18.66 -20.57 -25.57
C PRO A 483 18.15 -22.01 -25.34
N SER A 484 17.19 -22.39 -26.18
CA SER A 484 16.36 -23.59 -26.13
C SER A 484 16.67 -24.60 -27.24
N ALA A 485 16.05 -25.78 -27.12
CA ALA A 485 15.53 -26.63 -28.21
C ALA A 485 16.43 -27.71 -28.89
N GLN A 486 15.86 -28.93 -28.81
CA GLN A 486 15.73 -29.96 -29.87
C GLN A 486 16.99 -30.70 -30.38
N GLU A 487 17.11 -32.03 -30.22
CA GLU A 487 16.28 -33.17 -30.69
C GLU A 487 16.63 -33.59 -32.13
N THR A 488 17.22 -34.79 -32.31
CA THR A 488 16.82 -35.86 -33.27
C THR A 488 17.90 -36.95 -33.52
N THR A 489 17.41 -38.18 -33.72
CA THR A 489 17.98 -39.30 -34.52
C THR A 489 19.27 -40.06 -34.11
N ALA A 490 19.13 -41.40 -34.05
CA ALA A 490 20.19 -42.42 -34.12
C ALA A 490 20.60 -42.68 -35.61
N PRO A 491 21.63 -43.50 -35.96
CA PRO A 491 21.55 -44.97 -35.82
C PRO A 491 22.86 -45.82 -35.73
N ILE A 492 22.71 -47.10 -35.35
CA ILE A 492 23.42 -48.34 -35.80
C ILE A 492 24.94 -48.55 -35.53
N ASP A 493 25.18 -49.51 -34.62
CA ASP A 493 26.03 -50.72 -34.71
C ASP A 493 27.50 -50.68 -35.21
N SER A 494 28.42 -51.07 -34.34
CA SER A 494 29.34 -52.20 -34.58
C SER A 494 30.08 -52.55 -33.27
N GLY A 495 30.11 -53.83 -32.91
CA GLY A 495 30.79 -54.31 -31.70
C GLY A 495 32.01 -55.17 -32.00
N GLU A 496 32.88 -55.33 -31.01
CA GLU A 496 33.75 -56.51 -30.92
C GLU A 496 33.90 -56.98 -29.46
N LYS A 497 34.24 -58.26 -29.28
CA LYS A 497 33.87 -59.08 -28.13
C LYS A 497 34.94 -60.14 -27.86
N ALA A 498 35.25 -60.42 -26.59
CA ALA A 498 35.69 -61.69 -25.99
C ALA A 498 36.34 -61.40 -24.61
N THR A 499 36.33 -62.24 -23.56
CA THR A 499 36.12 -63.69 -23.36
C THR A 499 35.52 -63.95 -21.94
N ASN A 500 35.06 -65.13 -21.50
CA ASN A 500 34.31 -66.25 -22.13
C ASN A 500 33.90 -67.28 -21.01
N SER A 501 33.17 -68.33 -21.38
CA SER A 501 32.73 -69.55 -20.64
C SER A 501 31.52 -69.37 -19.69
N ASN A 502 30.34 -69.99 -19.89
CA ASN A 502 29.88 -71.38 -20.25
C ASN A 502 29.61 -72.24 -19.00
N ALA A 503 28.56 -73.09 -18.91
CA ALA A 503 27.64 -73.69 -19.90
C ALA A 503 26.19 -73.80 -19.29
N SER A 504 25.07 -73.75 -20.03
CA SER A 504 24.51 -74.71 -21.03
C SER A 504 24.17 -76.08 -20.42
N SER A 505 23.03 -76.75 -20.61
CA SER A 505 21.80 -76.54 -21.43
C SER A 505 20.57 -77.13 -20.66
N LYS A 506 19.33 -77.34 -21.14
CA LYS A 506 18.72 -77.43 -22.49
C LYS A 506 17.19 -77.21 -22.42
N ALA A 507 16.48 -77.30 -23.55
CA ALA A 507 15.01 -77.25 -23.64
C ALA A 507 14.40 -78.60 -24.08
N SER A 508 13.12 -78.86 -23.74
CA SER A 508 12.06 -79.33 -24.67
C SER A 508 10.73 -79.71 -23.96
N GLU A 509 9.68 -79.86 -24.79
CA GLU A 509 8.40 -80.56 -24.55
C GLU A 509 7.30 -79.87 -23.72
N THR A 510 6.64 -78.97 -24.44
CA THR A 510 5.18 -78.77 -24.50
C THR A 510 4.29 -79.99 -24.15
N THR A 511 3.16 -79.70 -23.51
CA THR A 511 1.88 -80.44 -23.64
C THR A 511 1.79 -81.86 -23.04
N LYS A 512 1.64 -81.97 -21.71
CA LYS A 512 0.80 -83.00 -21.05
C LYS A 512 0.61 -82.75 -19.54
N ILE A 513 -0.31 -81.84 -19.18
CA ILE A 513 -0.85 -81.74 -17.80
C ILE A 513 -2.39 -81.78 -17.86
N GLN A 514 -2.91 -82.89 -18.37
CA GLN A 514 -4.26 -83.38 -18.08
C GLN A 514 -4.23 -84.91 -18.12
N SER A 515 -4.95 -85.53 -17.18
CA SER A 515 -4.99 -86.97 -16.86
C SER A 515 -3.77 -87.57 -16.12
N LEU A 516 -4.09 -88.55 -15.24
CA LEU A 516 -3.18 -89.52 -14.60
C LEU A 516 -2.37 -89.13 -13.34
N THR A 517 -3.04 -88.64 -12.30
CA THR A 517 -2.66 -88.93 -10.89
C THR A 517 -3.88 -89.27 -10.02
N LYS A 518 -4.45 -90.47 -10.25
CA LYS A 518 -5.42 -91.10 -9.32
C LYS A 518 -5.13 -92.60 -9.22
N ARG A 519 -4.82 -93.08 -8.00
CA ARG A 519 -4.43 -94.46 -7.59
C ARG A 519 -2.98 -94.84 -7.99
N LEU A 520 -2.09 -95.25 -7.08
CA LEU A 520 -2.23 -96.36 -6.13
C LEU A 520 -1.61 -96.11 -4.72
N THR A 521 -2.18 -96.78 -3.72
CA THR A 521 -1.73 -96.96 -2.31
C THR A 521 -0.67 -98.10 -2.22
N LYS A 522 0.12 -98.41 -1.16
CA LYS A 522 0.01 -98.37 0.33
C LYS A 522 1.37 -98.76 0.99
N VAL A 523 1.44 -98.88 2.34
CA VAL A 523 2.44 -99.60 3.22
C VAL A 523 3.60 -98.70 3.75
N LEU A 524 3.94 -98.52 5.05
CA LEU A 524 3.60 -99.05 6.41
C LEU A 524 3.50 -97.84 7.45
N PRO A 525 3.51 -97.92 8.83
CA PRO A 525 2.67 -97.05 9.69
C PRO A 525 3.46 -96.32 10.84
N PRO A 526 2.98 -96.07 12.09
CA PRO A 526 2.74 -94.70 12.57
C PRO A 526 3.51 -94.28 13.86
N LEU A 527 3.41 -92.98 14.21
CA LEU A 527 3.69 -92.41 15.54
C LEU A 527 2.54 -91.46 15.94
N PRO A 528 2.32 -91.18 17.24
CA PRO A 528 0.98 -90.94 17.79
C PRO A 528 0.46 -89.50 17.69
N GLU A 529 -0.82 -89.38 18.03
CA GLU A 529 -1.69 -88.22 17.87
C GLU A 529 -1.27 -86.99 18.69
N THR A 530 -1.34 -85.82 18.06
CA THR A 530 -1.62 -84.55 18.75
C THR A 530 -2.85 -83.94 18.11
N ILE A 531 -3.97 -84.05 18.84
CA ILE A 531 -5.22 -83.27 18.79
C ILE A 531 -5.39 -82.38 17.55
N LYS A 532 -6.26 -82.81 16.62
CA LYS A 532 -6.86 -81.91 15.64
C LYS A 532 -7.87 -81.01 16.36
N GLN A 533 -7.56 -79.73 16.52
CA GLN A 533 -8.62 -78.72 16.55
C GLN A 533 -9.22 -78.60 15.14
N PRO A 534 -10.51 -78.25 14.99
CA PRO A 534 -11.06 -77.90 13.69
C PRO A 534 -10.30 -76.69 13.15
N ILE A 535 -9.88 -76.76 11.88
CA ILE A 535 -9.58 -75.54 11.15
C ILE A 535 -10.93 -74.90 10.89
N GLU A 536 -11.25 -73.81 11.58
CA GLU A 536 -12.35 -72.94 11.14
C GLU A 536 -11.99 -72.46 9.74
N GLU A 537 -12.83 -72.85 8.78
CA GLU A 537 -12.77 -72.34 7.42
C GLU A 537 -13.09 -70.85 7.52
N SER A 538 -12.05 -70.01 7.38
CA SER A 538 -12.15 -68.55 7.48
C SER A 538 -13.09 -68.04 6.38
N VAL A 539 -14.38 -67.95 6.72
CA VAL A 539 -15.39 -67.38 5.84
C VAL A 539 -15.02 -65.91 5.65
N ALA A 540 -14.59 -65.57 4.43
CA ALA A 540 -14.31 -64.19 4.07
C ALA A 540 -15.57 -63.36 4.37
N PRO A 541 -15.48 -62.30 5.19
CA PRO A 541 -16.65 -61.64 5.73
C PRO A 541 -17.48 -61.00 4.60
N GLU A 542 -18.81 -61.07 4.73
CA GLU A 542 -19.71 -60.68 3.66
C GLU A 542 -19.57 -59.19 3.29
N PRO A 543 -19.72 -58.84 2.00
CA PRO A 543 -19.61 -57.46 1.57
C PRO A 543 -20.79 -56.62 2.10
N LEU A 544 -20.48 -55.57 2.85
CA LEU A 544 -21.47 -54.65 3.40
C LEU A 544 -22.00 -53.69 2.32
N GLU A 545 -23.31 -53.48 2.26
CA GLU A 545 -23.92 -52.43 1.44
C GLU A 545 -24.52 -51.32 2.32
N TYR A 546 -24.08 -50.08 2.12
CA TYR A 546 -24.54 -48.90 2.86
C TYR A 546 -25.21 -47.89 1.93
N ALA A 547 -26.43 -47.47 2.25
CA ALA A 547 -27.19 -46.47 1.50
C ALA A 547 -27.14 -45.08 2.17
N TYR A 548 -27.18 -44.04 1.33
CA TYR A 548 -27.31 -42.64 1.71
C TYR A 548 -28.40 -42.02 0.82
N GLY A 549 -29.65 -42.29 1.14
CA GLY A 549 -30.83 -41.98 0.34
C GLY A 549 -31.01 -40.48 0.07
N ILE A 550 -30.65 -39.64 1.05
CA ILE A 550 -30.61 -38.18 0.92
C ILE A 550 -29.71 -37.75 -0.24
N HIS A 551 -28.56 -38.40 -0.41
CA HIS A 551 -27.60 -38.11 -1.48
C HIS A 551 -27.82 -38.97 -2.75
N GLN A 552 -28.79 -39.89 -2.71
CA GLN A 552 -29.17 -40.79 -3.82
C GLN A 552 -28.01 -41.65 -4.32
N LEU A 553 -27.28 -42.23 -3.37
CA LEU A 553 -26.10 -43.07 -3.59
C LEU A 553 -25.97 -44.18 -2.54
N SER A 554 -25.27 -45.26 -2.89
CA SER A 554 -24.92 -46.35 -1.98
C SER A 554 -23.54 -46.92 -2.32
N PHE A 555 -22.93 -47.61 -1.36
CA PHE A 555 -21.58 -48.17 -1.48
C PHE A 555 -21.59 -49.64 -1.13
N LYS A 556 -20.80 -50.43 -1.86
CA LYS A 556 -20.44 -51.80 -1.51
C LYS A 556 -19.02 -51.84 -0.99
N LEU A 557 -18.86 -52.24 0.26
CA LEU A 557 -17.58 -52.38 0.91
C LEU A 557 -17.21 -53.86 0.99
N LYS A 558 -15.92 -54.15 0.86
CA LYS A 558 -15.34 -55.45 1.19
C LYS A 558 -14.32 -55.26 2.29
N ALA A 559 -14.14 -56.28 3.13
CA ALA A 559 -13.01 -56.31 4.02
C ALA A 559 -11.71 -56.36 3.20
N ASP A 560 -10.67 -55.70 3.70
CA ASP A 560 -9.31 -55.77 3.16
C ASP A 560 -8.76 -57.20 3.35
N GLU A 561 -8.08 -57.74 2.34
CA GLU A 561 -7.47 -59.08 2.40
C GLU A 561 -6.34 -59.13 3.45
N ASP A 562 -5.63 -58.02 3.65
CA ASP A 562 -4.55 -57.88 4.62
C ASP A 562 -5.06 -57.39 6.01
N ASN A 563 -6.31 -56.90 6.11
CA ASN A 563 -6.92 -56.46 7.36
C ASN A 563 -8.45 -56.69 7.35
N PRO A 564 -8.94 -57.86 7.78
CA PRO A 564 -10.36 -58.20 7.68
C PRO A 564 -11.30 -57.35 8.53
N GLU A 565 -10.79 -56.54 9.46
CA GLU A 565 -11.58 -55.56 10.22
C GLU A 565 -11.76 -54.22 9.46
N ALA A 566 -10.95 -53.97 8.42
CA ALA A 566 -10.99 -52.75 7.62
C ALA A 566 -11.83 -52.91 6.34
N TYR A 567 -13.12 -52.55 6.43
CA TYR A 567 -13.98 -52.46 5.25
C TYR A 567 -13.66 -51.24 4.39
N ALA A 568 -13.35 -51.46 3.12
CA ALA A 568 -13.05 -50.43 2.12
C ALA A 568 -14.06 -50.44 0.95
N VAL A 569 -14.39 -49.27 0.41
CA VAL A 569 -15.33 -49.10 -0.72
C VAL A 569 -14.77 -49.71 -2.01
N THR A 570 -15.52 -50.63 -2.62
CA THR A 570 -15.16 -51.32 -3.87
C THR A 570 -16.11 -51.02 -5.03
N GLU A 571 -17.37 -50.71 -4.73
CA GLU A 571 -18.39 -50.31 -5.71
C GLU A 571 -19.16 -49.08 -5.17
N ILE A 572 -19.52 -48.16 -6.07
CA ILE A 572 -20.34 -46.99 -5.79
C ILE A 572 -21.54 -47.05 -6.72
N ARG A 573 -22.76 -47.04 -6.19
CA ARG A 573 -24.00 -47.01 -6.98
C ARG A 573 -24.71 -45.68 -6.79
N ILE A 574 -25.17 -45.07 -7.88
CA ILE A 574 -25.76 -43.72 -7.87
C ILE A 574 -27.03 -43.72 -8.70
N TRP A 575 -28.09 -43.13 -8.13
CA TRP A 575 -29.34 -42.81 -8.83
C TRP A 575 -29.66 -41.30 -8.80
N ASN A 576 -28.73 -40.49 -8.28
CA ASN A 576 -28.79 -39.04 -8.26
C ASN A 576 -28.82 -38.45 -9.69
N LYS A 577 -29.98 -37.94 -10.11
CA LYS A 577 -30.21 -37.43 -11.48
C LYS A 577 -29.26 -36.31 -11.89
N ALA A 578 -28.88 -35.43 -10.97
CA ALA A 578 -27.97 -34.31 -11.27
C ALA A 578 -26.54 -34.82 -11.55
N VAL A 579 -26.04 -35.70 -10.68
CA VAL A 579 -24.72 -36.35 -10.83
C VAL A 579 -24.67 -37.20 -12.10
N LEU A 580 -25.71 -38.00 -12.35
CA LEU A 580 -25.83 -38.84 -13.56
C LEU A 580 -25.76 -38.00 -14.84
N LYS A 581 -26.47 -36.86 -14.89
CA LYS A 581 -26.44 -35.93 -16.02
C LYS A 581 -25.03 -35.36 -16.21
N GLN A 582 -24.41 -34.83 -15.15
CA GLN A 582 -23.09 -34.18 -15.24
C GLN A 582 -22.01 -35.15 -15.74
N LEU A 583 -21.99 -36.39 -15.23
CA LEU A 583 -21.01 -37.40 -15.65
C LEU A 583 -21.29 -37.92 -17.07
N THR A 584 -22.55 -38.06 -17.47
CA THR A 584 -22.93 -38.41 -18.84
C THR A 584 -22.46 -37.34 -19.83
N ASP A 585 -22.61 -36.06 -19.48
CA ASP A 585 -22.16 -34.95 -20.31
C ASP A 585 -20.61 -34.90 -20.40
N ALA A 586 -19.90 -35.15 -19.30
CA ALA A 586 -18.43 -35.24 -19.27
C ALA A 586 -17.88 -36.42 -20.13
N ILE A 587 -18.52 -37.59 -20.08
CA ILE A 587 -18.14 -38.76 -20.89
C ILE A 587 -18.39 -38.52 -22.38
N LYS A 588 -19.52 -37.88 -22.73
CA LYS A 588 -19.81 -37.44 -24.11
C LYS A 588 -18.76 -36.45 -24.62
N ALA A 589 -18.38 -35.46 -23.81
CA ALA A 589 -17.32 -34.50 -24.13
C ALA A 589 -15.96 -35.18 -24.33
N SER A 590 -15.66 -36.20 -23.52
CA SER A 590 -14.43 -37.00 -23.59
C SER A 590 -14.36 -37.95 -24.80
N LYS A 591 -15.46 -38.12 -25.56
CA LYS A 591 -15.54 -38.99 -26.75
C LYS A 591 -15.11 -40.45 -26.50
N LEU A 592 -15.30 -40.93 -25.27
CA LEU A 592 -14.94 -42.30 -24.88
C LEU A 592 -15.81 -43.31 -25.64
N LYS A 593 -15.19 -44.42 -26.08
CA LYS A 593 -15.91 -45.56 -26.63
C LYS A 593 -16.39 -46.45 -25.48
N GLY A 594 -17.70 -46.56 -25.32
CA GLY A 594 -18.32 -47.49 -24.38
C GLY A 594 -18.70 -48.82 -25.05
N ILE A 595 -18.85 -49.86 -24.24
CA ILE A 595 -19.43 -51.15 -24.64
C ILE A 595 -20.91 -51.12 -24.28
N LYS A 596 -21.81 -51.34 -25.25
CA LYS A 596 -23.26 -51.39 -25.03
C LYS A 596 -23.72 -52.83 -24.86
N GLU A 597 -24.49 -53.09 -23.80
CA GLU A 597 -25.17 -54.35 -23.55
C GLU A 597 -26.67 -54.09 -23.39
N THR A 598 -27.52 -54.78 -24.16
CA THR A 598 -28.98 -54.62 -24.08
C THR A 598 -29.53 -55.57 -23.04
N ILE A 599 -30.30 -55.06 -22.07
CA ILE A 599 -30.88 -55.86 -20.99
C ILE A 599 -32.27 -56.34 -21.39
N ASP A 600 -33.21 -55.40 -21.59
CA ASP A 600 -34.60 -55.69 -21.94
C ASP A 600 -35.30 -54.44 -22.51
N GLY A 601 -35.98 -54.59 -23.65
CA GLY A 601 -36.68 -53.50 -24.33
C GLY A 601 -35.84 -52.23 -24.51
N ASP A 602 -36.32 -51.11 -23.94
CA ASP A 602 -35.65 -49.79 -23.98
C ASP A 602 -34.53 -49.64 -22.94
N LYS A 603 -34.18 -50.68 -22.17
CA LYS A 603 -33.12 -50.67 -21.16
C LYS A 603 -31.84 -51.30 -21.68
N TYR A 604 -30.74 -50.58 -21.50
CA TYR A 604 -29.40 -51.04 -21.85
C TYR A 604 -28.38 -50.49 -20.87
N GLU A 605 -27.25 -51.18 -20.76
CA GLU A 605 -26.07 -50.70 -20.06
C GLU A 605 -24.99 -50.23 -21.04
N MET A 606 -24.19 -49.28 -20.57
CA MET A 606 -23.04 -48.73 -21.29
C MET A 606 -21.86 -48.66 -20.35
N ALA A 607 -20.87 -49.54 -20.58
CA ALA A 607 -19.65 -49.63 -19.80
C ALA A 607 -18.54 -48.78 -20.41
N TYR A 608 -17.92 -47.90 -19.62
CA TYR A 608 -16.80 -47.04 -20.00
C TYR A 608 -15.62 -47.25 -19.04
N SER A 609 -14.41 -47.37 -19.58
CA SER A 609 -13.18 -47.26 -18.81
C SER A 609 -12.75 -45.79 -18.75
N TRP A 610 -12.65 -45.21 -17.56
CA TRP A 610 -12.32 -43.79 -17.38
C TRP A 610 -11.58 -43.53 -16.05
N ASN A 611 -10.38 -42.94 -16.14
CA ASN A 611 -9.51 -42.60 -15.02
C ASN A 611 -9.34 -43.77 -14.02
N ASP A 612 -8.85 -44.91 -14.52
CA ASP A 612 -8.59 -46.16 -13.78
C ASP A 612 -9.80 -46.83 -13.09
N ALA A 613 -11.02 -46.41 -13.43
CA ALA A 613 -12.28 -47.01 -12.96
C ALA A 613 -13.20 -47.43 -14.12
N LEU A 614 -14.05 -48.41 -13.84
CA LEU A 614 -15.12 -48.88 -14.72
C LEU A 614 -16.42 -48.17 -14.33
N PHE A 615 -17.04 -47.47 -15.29
CA PHE A 615 -18.33 -46.80 -15.16
C PHE A 615 -19.38 -47.55 -15.96
N ILE A 616 -20.38 -48.12 -15.30
CA ILE A 616 -21.50 -48.83 -15.94
C ILE A 616 -22.77 -47.99 -15.76
N PHE A 617 -23.20 -47.33 -16.82
CA PHE A 617 -24.45 -46.56 -16.84
C PHE A 617 -25.61 -47.43 -17.31
N THR A 618 -26.63 -47.60 -16.48
CA THR A 618 -27.92 -48.17 -16.89
C THR A 618 -28.80 -47.04 -17.45
N TYR A 619 -29.24 -47.20 -18.69
CA TYR A 619 -30.15 -46.30 -19.39
C TYR A 619 -31.55 -46.90 -19.51
N ASN A 620 -32.56 -46.04 -19.59
CA ASN A 620 -33.94 -46.37 -19.94
C ASN A 620 -34.45 -45.30 -20.90
N LYS A 621 -34.78 -45.65 -22.15
CA LYS A 621 -35.17 -44.70 -23.21
C LYS A 621 -34.15 -43.55 -23.37
N ASP A 622 -32.87 -43.92 -23.45
CA ASP A 622 -31.70 -43.02 -23.55
C ASP A 622 -31.50 -42.02 -22.38
N VAL A 623 -32.30 -42.13 -21.30
CA VAL A 623 -32.09 -41.38 -20.05
C VAL A 623 -31.27 -42.24 -19.07
N PRO A 624 -30.14 -41.74 -18.52
CA PRO A 624 -29.38 -42.46 -17.50
C PRO A 624 -30.19 -42.51 -16.20
N VAL A 625 -30.41 -43.72 -15.66
CA VAL A 625 -31.20 -43.95 -14.44
C VAL A 625 -30.39 -44.49 -13.28
N ARG A 626 -29.25 -45.14 -13.55
CA ARG A 626 -28.31 -45.63 -12.54
C ARG A 626 -26.88 -45.60 -13.11
N LEU A 627 -25.91 -45.42 -12.23
CA LEU A 627 -24.50 -45.61 -12.49
C LEU A 627 -23.91 -46.53 -11.42
N SER A 628 -23.14 -47.54 -11.81
CA SER A 628 -22.19 -48.24 -10.94
C SER A 628 -20.76 -47.83 -11.31
N VAL A 629 -19.92 -47.58 -10.31
CA VAL A 629 -18.48 -47.30 -10.47
C VAL A 629 -17.67 -48.26 -9.61
N SER A 630 -16.68 -48.91 -10.20
CA SER A 630 -15.75 -49.81 -9.52
C SER A 630 -14.31 -49.61 -10.01
N ALA A 631 -13.33 -50.01 -9.21
CA ALA A 631 -11.92 -49.97 -9.62
C ALA A 631 -11.66 -50.96 -10.78
N LEU A 632 -10.82 -50.58 -11.74
CA LEU A 632 -10.36 -51.55 -12.74
C LEU A 632 -9.38 -52.54 -12.10
N VAL A 633 -9.81 -53.80 -12.03
CA VAL A 633 -8.91 -54.91 -11.67
C VAL A 633 -7.84 -55.03 -12.76
N LYS A 634 -6.58 -54.77 -12.40
CA LYS A 634 -5.44 -55.04 -13.29
C LYS A 634 -5.24 -56.56 -13.37
N SER A 635 -5.62 -57.13 -14.50
CA SER A 635 -5.38 -58.53 -14.89
C SER A 635 -3.92 -58.81 -15.21
#